data_AF-A0A1Y1VXF8-F1
#
_entry.id   AF-A0A1Y1VXF8-F1
#
_cell.length_a   1.000
_cell.length_b   1.000
_cell.length_c   1.000
_cell.angle_alpha   90.00
_cell.angle_beta   90.00
_cell.angle_gamma   90.00
#
_symmetry.space_group_name_H-M   'P 1'
#
loop_
_entity.id
_entity.type
_entity.pdbx_description
1 polymer ?
#
loop_
_entity_poly.entity_id
_entity_poly.type
_entity_poly.pdbx_seq_one_letter_code
_entity_poly.pdbx_strand_id
1 'polypeptide(L)'
;MKTLTLFTTLLAVTAAKKCIVKAPASNAADANDVASDVETPSENVDAPAEISDNEGKLEDEIDSNDEDSNNENSGKKSGKLPASFKWGAATAAYQVEGAWNEDGRGESVWDHFTHLYPHNVETGRPGDEDSISGNVACDSYHKFEEDVKMMKIMNANHYRFSISWSRLFPDGQAKKENGKWNVNEKGAEYYDMVINTLIENDITPLATLYHWDLPYALHEKYGGWLDYHSQYDFAKYAEFCFERFGDRVKNWITINEPWVNCVGGYKNGPGKAPYRCTGEAPRKLQNDTTGLDLLGGCSYEIGPSQYTPDSEVLPANRPPQRLEEVWCSHNILLGHAQAVKVYRDKFQKKQKGLIGITVDGEAQIPWEEPNMTEEEYANNEKYANLAAEFRIGWYSDPPITGDYPESVKQRMGKDLPEFTPEQKKLLKGSSSDFLGWNTYTSHWAAQVKNEDGTYVEPPTDKEANYENSKRDMWDDNCRGRGDGWTCIPPTLGSQAGSSWNTKYGPTIRVGLNWFAKRYEGLIKNGIIITENGCAQPNYKVSRANDQVTIDYFKSIGKEEFADAYDEDMIEREDDLEGTLIHDTYRIDWYKQYLENLRLAYVEDGVDVRGYMAWSLIDNYEWENGYETRFGMTYIDFYNDPELKRVPKDSLTFLGQWYLENVEQE
;
A
#
# COMPACT_ATOMS: atom_id res chain seq x y z
N MET A 1 5.15 73.56 8.89
CA MET A 1 5.42 73.95 10.29
C MET A 1 5.13 72.71 11.14
N LYS A 2 6.17 72.05 11.70
CA LYS A 2 6.46 71.96 13.15
C LYS A 2 5.18 71.58 13.94
N THR A 3 5.11 70.48 14.71
CA THR A 3 6.11 69.95 15.66
C THR A 3 5.63 68.59 16.24
N LEU A 4 6.55 67.59 16.31
CA LEU A 4 6.93 66.77 17.50
C LEU A 4 5.85 65.92 18.23
N THR A 5 6.05 64.73 18.80
CA THR A 5 7.08 63.67 19.01
C THR A 5 6.38 62.66 19.97
N LEU A 6 6.53 61.32 19.97
CA LEU A 6 7.58 60.44 20.54
C LEU A 6 6.77 59.20 21.04
N PHE A 7 7.01 57.93 20.74
CA PHE A 7 8.04 57.03 21.28
C PHE A 7 7.89 55.61 20.67
N THR A 8 9.00 55.04 20.15
CA THR A 8 9.57 53.65 20.28
C THR A 8 8.63 52.41 20.26
N THR A 9 8.92 51.25 19.61
CA THR A 9 10.22 50.55 19.43
C THR A 9 10.09 49.38 18.40
N LEU A 10 11.17 49.13 17.65
CA LEU A 10 11.74 47.89 16.99
C LEU A 10 10.94 46.56 16.99
N LEU A 11 10.93 45.67 15.98
CA LEU A 11 11.97 45.12 15.06
C LEU A 11 11.32 44.71 13.71
N ALA A 12 11.82 45.10 12.54
CA ALA A 12 12.98 44.59 11.78
C ALA A 12 12.65 43.41 10.83
N VAL A 13 12.44 43.82 9.57
CA VAL A 13 12.40 43.04 8.32
C VAL A 13 13.80 42.58 7.93
N THR A 14 13.94 41.34 7.46
CA THR A 14 14.83 40.85 6.36
C THR A 14 14.76 39.31 6.34
N ALA A 15 14.82 38.57 5.23
CA ALA A 15 14.95 38.85 3.81
C ALA A 15 14.37 37.66 3.03
N ALA A 16 13.55 37.93 2.01
CA ALA A 16 13.18 36.94 1.00
C ALA A 16 14.35 36.79 0.00
N LYS A 17 14.90 35.59 -0.14
CA LYS A 17 15.77 35.24 -1.26
C LYS A 17 14.93 34.56 -2.35
N LYS A 18 14.82 35.24 -3.50
CA LYS A 18 14.43 34.67 -4.79
C LYS A 18 15.44 33.60 -5.19
N CYS A 19 14.99 32.36 -5.39
CA CYS A 19 15.73 31.39 -6.21
C CYS A 19 15.35 31.63 -7.67
N ILE A 20 16.36 31.94 -8.49
CA ILE A 20 16.27 32.04 -9.94
C ILE A 20 16.72 30.68 -10.48
N VAL A 21 15.85 30.03 -11.25
CA VAL A 21 16.15 28.83 -12.04
C VAL A 21 17.20 29.20 -13.09
N LYS A 22 18.35 28.49 -13.10
CA LYS A 22 19.35 28.61 -14.17
C LYS A 22 18.92 27.72 -15.34
N ALA A 23 18.63 28.34 -16.49
CA ALA A 23 18.52 27.64 -17.76
C ALA A 23 19.89 27.04 -18.18
N PRO A 24 19.92 25.89 -18.87
CA PRO A 24 21.16 25.28 -19.32
C PRO A 24 21.73 26.05 -20.52
N ALA A 25 23.02 26.37 -20.46
CA ALA A 25 23.75 26.92 -21.59
C ALA A 25 24.07 25.80 -22.58
N SER A 26 23.64 26.01 -23.83
CA SER A 26 24.17 25.34 -25.01
C SER A 26 25.66 25.64 -25.17
N ASN A 27 26.44 24.65 -25.61
CA ASN A 27 27.39 24.88 -26.70
C ASN A 27 27.89 23.57 -27.33
N ALA A 28 27.98 23.67 -28.65
CA ALA A 28 28.38 22.66 -29.60
C ALA A 28 29.90 22.41 -29.59
N ALA A 29 30.24 21.27 -30.20
CA ALA A 29 31.56 20.79 -30.51
C ALA A 29 32.30 21.63 -31.56
N ASP A 30 33.64 21.57 -31.50
CA ASP A 30 34.66 21.52 -32.57
C ASP A 30 35.99 22.05 -31.98
N ALA A 31 37.20 21.62 -32.30
CA ALA A 31 37.81 20.43 -32.91
C ALA A 31 39.35 20.67 -32.81
N ASN A 32 40.15 19.60 -32.98
CA ASN A 32 41.61 19.55 -33.26
C ASN A 32 42.57 19.78 -32.05
N ASP A 33 43.69 19.08 -31.87
CA ASP A 33 44.38 18.07 -32.69
C ASP A 33 45.50 17.39 -31.84
N VAL A 34 45.73 16.10 -32.14
CA VAL A 34 47.04 15.42 -32.34
C VAL A 34 47.99 15.10 -31.17
N ALA A 35 48.28 13.78 -31.07
CA ALA A 35 49.58 13.07 -30.88
C ALA A 35 49.50 12.01 -29.76
N SER A 36 49.37 10.71 -30.10
CA SER A 36 50.47 9.70 -30.16
C SER A 36 51.07 9.44 -28.77
N ASP A 37 51.07 8.22 -28.21
CA ASP A 37 51.72 7.04 -28.75
C ASP A 37 51.16 5.71 -28.21
N VAL A 38 51.38 4.71 -29.05
CA VAL A 38 51.20 3.26 -28.88
C VAL A 38 52.32 2.70 -28.03
N GLU A 39 52.03 1.76 -27.12
CA GLU A 39 52.79 0.51 -26.96
C GLU A 39 52.10 -0.48 -26.00
N THR A 40 51.93 -1.71 -26.49
CA THR A 40 51.76 -2.99 -25.77
C THR A 40 52.82 -3.95 -26.37
N PRO A 41 52.97 -5.23 -25.98
CA PRO A 41 52.67 -5.99 -24.73
C PRO A 41 53.86 -6.91 -24.29
N SER A 42 53.71 -7.66 -23.19
CA SER A 42 54.15 -9.09 -23.04
C SER A 42 53.79 -9.60 -21.63
N GLU A 43 52.90 -10.57 -21.44
CA GLU A 43 53.10 -12.05 -21.48
C GLU A 43 54.09 -12.64 -20.45
N ASN A 44 53.58 -13.46 -19.52
CA ASN A 44 53.87 -14.91 -19.41
C ASN A 44 53.14 -15.52 -18.18
N VAL A 45 52.16 -16.41 -18.37
CA VAL A 45 52.18 -17.89 -18.23
C VAL A 45 52.94 -18.45 -17.02
N ASP A 46 52.23 -19.11 -16.08
CA ASP A 46 52.16 -20.58 -16.04
C ASP A 46 51.21 -21.09 -14.92
N ALA A 47 50.47 -22.15 -15.26
CA ALA A 47 49.73 -23.03 -14.36
C ALA A 47 50.51 -24.36 -14.22
N PRO A 48 49.98 -25.50 -13.73
CA PRO A 48 48.97 -25.79 -12.70
C PRO A 48 49.52 -26.87 -11.71
N ALA A 49 48.75 -27.23 -10.66
CA ALA A 49 48.72 -28.61 -10.18
C ALA A 49 47.46 -28.89 -9.33
N GLU A 50 47.03 -30.14 -9.39
CA GLU A 50 45.70 -30.69 -9.16
C GLU A 50 45.58 -31.45 -7.81
N ILE A 51 44.32 -31.72 -7.42
CA ILE A 51 43.84 -32.88 -6.62
C ILE A 51 44.08 -32.89 -5.09
N SER A 52 43.02 -32.78 -4.28
CA SER A 52 42.23 -33.94 -3.77
C SER A 52 41.20 -33.52 -2.71
N ASP A 53 40.01 -34.10 -2.81
CA ASP A 53 38.95 -34.08 -1.81
C ASP A 53 39.39 -34.65 -0.45
N ASN A 54 38.89 -34.08 0.65
CA ASN A 54 38.33 -34.90 1.74
C ASN A 54 37.43 -34.09 2.69
N GLU A 55 36.29 -34.69 3.00
CA GLU A 55 35.35 -34.31 4.05
C GLU A 55 35.98 -34.47 5.44
N GLY A 56 35.60 -33.61 6.38
CA GLY A 56 35.98 -33.78 7.78
C GLY A 56 35.47 -32.67 8.70
N LYS A 57 34.45 -33.00 9.48
CA LYS A 57 33.95 -32.27 10.66
C LYS A 57 35.07 -31.76 11.56
N LEU A 58 34.92 -30.57 12.13
CA LEU A 58 35.55 -30.19 13.40
C LEU A 58 34.53 -29.49 14.30
N GLU A 59 34.31 -30.13 15.44
CA GLU A 59 33.63 -29.63 16.63
C GLU A 59 34.53 -28.62 17.37
N ASP A 60 33.85 -27.74 18.10
CA ASP A 60 34.24 -26.86 19.19
C ASP A 60 35.66 -27.00 19.77
N GLU A 61 36.39 -25.88 19.80
CA GLU A 61 37.25 -25.53 20.92
C GLU A 61 36.96 -24.09 21.38
N ILE A 62 36.48 -24.04 22.62
CA ILE A 62 36.34 -22.87 23.49
C ILE A 62 37.74 -22.41 23.87
N ASP A 63 38.06 -21.14 23.64
CA ASP A 63 39.10 -20.45 24.40
C ASP A 63 38.47 -19.29 25.18
N SER A 64 38.64 -19.38 26.48
CA SER A 64 38.11 -18.54 27.54
C SER A 64 39.24 -17.67 28.10
N ASN A 65 38.84 -16.50 28.61
CA ASN A 65 39.59 -15.51 29.41
C ASN A 65 39.89 -14.22 28.61
N ASP A 66 39.59 -13.02 29.08
CA ASP A 66 38.91 -12.60 30.30
C ASP A 66 38.65 -11.08 30.21
N GLU A 67 37.70 -10.63 31.03
CA GLU A 67 37.55 -9.28 31.59
C GLU A 67 36.84 -8.17 30.80
N ASP A 68 35.54 -8.09 31.11
CA ASP A 68 34.87 -6.93 31.73
C ASP A 68 34.93 -5.58 31.01
N SER A 69 33.89 -5.35 30.19
CA SER A 69 33.17 -4.08 30.24
C SER A 69 31.67 -4.35 30.18
N ASN A 70 31.10 -4.77 31.30
CA ASN A 70 29.69 -4.56 31.60
C ASN A 70 29.41 -3.05 31.59
N ASN A 71 29.06 -2.51 30.42
CA ASN A 71 28.33 -1.26 30.35
C ASN A 71 26.86 -1.64 30.13
N GLU A 72 26.19 -1.95 31.24
CA GLU A 72 24.74 -1.82 31.34
C GLU A 72 24.36 -0.38 31.02
N ASN A 73 24.26 -0.07 29.73
CA ASN A 73 23.47 1.05 29.28
C ASN A 73 22.07 0.48 29.03
N SER A 74 21.33 0.22 30.13
CA SER A 74 19.87 0.31 30.11
C SER A 74 19.50 1.78 29.89
N GLY A 75 19.92 2.33 28.75
CA GLY A 75 19.55 3.65 28.33
C GLY A 75 18.05 3.62 28.14
N LYS A 76 17.32 4.41 28.94
CA LYS A 76 15.93 4.73 28.62
C LYS A 76 15.90 5.07 27.13
N LYS A 77 15.23 4.24 26.32
CA LYS A 77 14.92 4.61 24.94
C LYS A 77 14.38 6.04 25.00
N SER A 78 14.96 6.91 24.20
CA SER A 78 14.37 8.20 23.87
C SER A 78 12.86 7.98 23.67
N GLY A 79 12.02 8.88 24.19
CA GLY A 79 10.59 8.81 23.90
C GLY A 79 10.28 8.99 22.40
N LYS A 80 11.28 9.27 21.57
CA LYS A 80 11.18 9.51 20.13
C LYS A 80 11.54 8.28 19.29
N LEU A 81 11.06 8.28 18.06
CA LEU A 81 11.50 7.42 16.98
C LEU A 81 12.93 7.81 16.52
N PRO A 82 13.71 6.87 15.95
CA PRO A 82 15.10 7.12 15.61
C PRO A 82 15.25 8.09 14.44
N ALA A 83 16.40 8.77 14.32
CA ALA A 83 16.62 9.74 13.25
C ALA A 83 16.55 9.13 11.84
N SER A 84 16.83 7.83 11.73
CA SER A 84 16.69 7.05 10.49
C SER A 84 15.23 6.69 10.13
N PHE A 85 14.23 7.18 10.86
CA PHE A 85 12.81 6.86 10.62
C PHE A 85 12.36 7.44 9.28
N LYS A 86 11.77 6.59 8.44
CA LYS A 86 11.30 6.98 7.11
C LYS A 86 9.95 7.68 7.24
N TRP A 87 9.93 8.98 7.04
CA TRP A 87 8.78 9.84 7.23
C TRP A 87 8.34 10.47 5.91
N GLY A 88 7.09 10.25 5.52
CA GLY A 88 6.60 10.75 4.25
C GLY A 88 5.11 10.58 4.02
N ALA A 89 4.73 10.75 2.76
CA ALA A 89 3.38 10.51 2.26
C ALA A 89 3.43 9.53 1.07
N ALA A 90 2.27 9.00 0.72
CA ALA A 90 2.10 8.07 -0.39
C ALA A 90 1.09 8.55 -1.45
N THR A 91 1.31 8.12 -2.69
CA THR A 91 0.39 8.22 -3.84
C THR A 91 0.52 6.99 -4.75
N ALA A 92 -0.42 6.84 -5.68
CA ALA A 92 -0.40 5.81 -6.72
C ALA A 92 -0.63 6.43 -8.11
N ALA A 93 0.07 5.91 -9.11
CA ALA A 93 0.16 6.48 -10.47
C ALA A 93 -1.21 6.79 -11.08
N TYR A 94 -2.09 5.79 -11.20
CA TYR A 94 -3.43 6.00 -11.77
C TYR A 94 -4.27 7.01 -11.00
N GLN A 95 -4.06 7.12 -9.68
CA GLN A 95 -4.84 8.00 -8.82
C GLN A 95 -4.43 9.47 -8.92
N VAL A 96 -3.17 9.77 -9.30
CA VAL A 96 -2.62 11.13 -9.25
C VAL A 96 -2.03 11.65 -10.55
N GLU A 97 -1.55 10.78 -11.46
CA GLU A 97 -0.79 11.23 -12.62
C GLU A 97 -1.65 11.94 -13.66
N GLY A 98 -2.78 11.35 -14.05
CA GLY A 98 -3.51 11.76 -15.24
C GLY A 98 -2.72 11.45 -16.52
N ALA A 99 -2.90 12.29 -17.54
CA ALA A 99 -2.20 12.19 -18.83
C ALA A 99 -2.26 10.75 -19.38
N TRP A 100 -3.45 10.16 -19.32
CA TRP A 100 -3.65 8.72 -19.43
C TRP A 100 -3.28 8.17 -20.82
N ASN A 101 -3.45 8.97 -21.87
CA ASN A 101 -3.13 8.62 -23.24
C ASN A 101 -2.05 9.52 -23.87
N GLU A 102 -1.33 10.29 -23.05
CA GLU A 102 -0.28 11.20 -23.51
C GLU A 102 1.06 10.48 -23.68
N ASP A 103 1.91 11.04 -24.53
CA ASP A 103 3.31 10.63 -24.69
C ASP A 103 3.52 9.11 -24.90
N GLY A 104 2.55 8.45 -25.54
CA GLY A 104 2.62 7.05 -25.89
C GLY A 104 2.37 6.08 -24.73
N ARG A 105 1.81 6.52 -23.60
CA ARG A 105 1.29 5.61 -22.56
C ARG A 105 0.24 4.67 -23.15
N GLY A 106 0.33 3.38 -22.82
CA GLY A 106 -0.72 2.40 -23.11
C GLY A 106 -1.83 2.40 -22.07
N GLU A 107 -2.97 1.85 -22.46
CA GLU A 107 -4.12 1.67 -21.59
C GLU A 107 -3.82 0.68 -20.45
N SER A 108 -4.21 1.00 -19.22
CA SER A 108 -4.27 0.07 -18.11
C SER A 108 -5.67 -0.51 -17.94
N VAL A 109 -5.82 -1.56 -17.13
CA VAL A 109 -7.13 -2.11 -16.79
C VAL A 109 -8.07 -1.06 -16.18
N TRP A 110 -7.54 -0.10 -15.41
CA TRP A 110 -8.37 0.94 -14.83
C TRP A 110 -8.88 1.93 -15.86
N ASP A 111 -8.05 2.31 -16.84
CA ASP A 111 -8.48 3.13 -17.98
C ASP A 111 -9.63 2.42 -18.71
N HIS A 112 -9.38 1.19 -19.19
CA HIS A 112 -10.34 0.40 -19.98
C HIS A 112 -11.68 0.22 -19.26
N PHE A 113 -11.62 -0.21 -18.01
CA PHE A 113 -12.84 -0.58 -17.29
C PHE A 113 -13.63 0.63 -16.79
N THR A 114 -12.98 1.76 -16.47
CA THR A 114 -13.72 2.99 -16.13
C THR A 114 -14.35 3.64 -17.35
N HIS A 115 -13.71 3.57 -18.53
CA HIS A 115 -14.31 4.02 -19.79
C HIS A 115 -15.45 3.12 -20.27
N LEU A 116 -15.32 1.80 -20.08
CA LEU A 116 -16.34 0.84 -20.49
C LEU A 116 -17.53 0.76 -19.51
N TYR A 117 -17.27 0.91 -18.21
CA TYR A 117 -18.27 0.86 -17.15
C TYR A 117 -18.26 2.13 -16.29
N PRO A 118 -18.56 3.30 -16.87
CA PRO A 118 -18.55 4.58 -16.15
C PRO A 118 -19.51 4.61 -14.95
N HIS A 119 -20.56 3.78 -14.97
CA HIS A 119 -21.52 3.63 -13.87
C HIS A 119 -21.05 2.71 -12.73
N ASN A 120 -19.82 2.19 -12.79
CA ASN A 120 -19.17 1.49 -11.66
C ASN A 120 -18.45 2.47 -10.72
N VAL A 121 -18.45 3.77 -11.02
CA VAL A 121 -17.89 4.82 -10.18
C VAL A 121 -19.05 5.56 -9.51
N GLU A 122 -19.02 5.66 -8.18
CA GLU A 122 -20.08 6.16 -7.32
C GLU A 122 -20.31 7.65 -7.47
N THR A 123 -19.25 8.43 -7.74
CA THR A 123 -19.30 9.89 -7.77
C THR A 123 -18.68 10.46 -9.05
N GLY A 124 -19.14 11.65 -9.43
CA GLY A 124 -18.73 12.34 -10.65
C GLY A 124 -19.87 13.13 -11.28
N ARG A 125 -19.52 14.06 -12.17
CA ARG A 125 -20.45 14.93 -12.89
C ARG A 125 -21.04 14.21 -14.11
N PRO A 126 -22.38 14.15 -14.26
CA PRO A 126 -22.99 13.56 -15.45
C PRO A 126 -22.51 14.23 -16.75
N GLY A 127 -21.96 13.43 -17.67
CA GLY A 127 -21.46 13.91 -18.96
C GLY A 127 -20.02 14.43 -18.93
N ASP A 128 -19.30 14.27 -17.82
CA ASP A 128 -17.89 14.62 -17.67
C ASP A 128 -17.08 13.35 -17.38
N GLU A 129 -16.48 12.77 -18.42
CA GLU A 129 -15.71 11.50 -18.35
C GLU A 129 -14.49 11.62 -17.42
N ASP A 130 -13.92 12.81 -17.28
CA ASP A 130 -12.74 13.05 -16.44
C ASP A 130 -13.11 13.08 -14.95
N SER A 131 -14.40 13.27 -14.62
CA SER A 131 -14.91 13.23 -13.25
C SER A 131 -15.24 11.82 -12.74
N ILE A 132 -15.14 10.80 -13.59
CA ILE A 132 -15.46 9.39 -13.29
C ILE A 132 -14.32 8.43 -13.68
N SER A 133 -13.15 8.95 -14.03
CA SER A 133 -11.97 8.16 -14.41
C SER A 133 -10.69 8.86 -13.94
N GLY A 134 -9.56 8.15 -13.98
CA GLY A 134 -8.23 8.69 -13.68
C GLY A 134 -7.59 9.45 -14.86
N ASN A 135 -8.38 9.87 -15.86
CA ASN A 135 -7.88 10.50 -17.08
C ASN A 135 -6.97 11.70 -16.81
N VAL A 136 -7.42 12.58 -15.91
CA VAL A 136 -6.72 13.79 -15.48
C VAL A 136 -6.23 13.65 -14.04
N ALA A 137 -6.99 13.00 -13.16
CA ALA A 137 -6.67 12.87 -11.74
C ALA A 137 -6.39 14.24 -11.10
N CYS A 138 -5.29 14.39 -10.36
CA CYS A 138 -4.79 15.70 -9.93
C CYS A 138 -3.64 16.22 -10.80
N ASP A 139 -3.43 15.64 -11.99
CA ASP A 139 -2.49 16.07 -13.01
C ASP A 139 -1.02 16.15 -12.52
N SER A 140 -0.61 15.17 -11.69
CA SER A 140 0.76 15.10 -11.18
C SER A 140 1.78 14.83 -12.29
N TYR A 141 1.36 14.28 -13.44
CA TYR A 141 2.22 14.10 -14.60
C TYR A 141 2.85 15.42 -15.06
N HIS A 142 2.06 16.50 -15.05
CA HIS A 142 2.52 17.85 -15.40
C HIS A 142 2.91 18.70 -14.19
N LYS A 143 2.39 18.40 -12.99
CA LYS A 143 2.47 19.29 -11.81
C LYS A 143 3.28 18.72 -10.64
N PHE A 144 4.12 17.70 -10.86
CA PHE A 144 4.89 17.04 -9.80
C PHE A 144 5.73 18.00 -8.93
N GLU A 145 6.28 19.08 -9.49
CA GLU A 145 7.01 20.09 -8.72
C GLU A 145 6.13 20.78 -7.65
N GLU A 146 4.82 20.86 -7.86
CA GLU A 146 3.87 21.37 -6.87
C GLU A 146 3.64 20.39 -5.73
N ASP A 147 3.60 19.09 -6.03
CA ASP A 147 3.46 18.03 -5.03
C ASP A 147 4.67 18.01 -4.08
N VAL A 148 5.88 18.23 -4.61
CA VAL A 148 7.10 18.37 -3.80
C VAL A 148 7.02 19.56 -2.82
N LYS A 149 6.32 20.64 -3.16
CA LYS A 149 6.10 21.76 -2.21
C LYS A 149 5.26 21.30 -1.02
N MET A 150 4.29 20.42 -1.23
CA MET A 150 3.46 19.87 -0.15
C MET A 150 4.27 18.93 0.74
N MET A 151 5.12 18.09 0.16
CA MET A 151 6.04 17.21 0.91
C MET A 151 6.96 18.02 1.84
N LYS A 152 7.44 19.19 1.40
CA LYS A 152 8.26 20.08 2.23
C LYS A 152 7.50 20.65 3.43
N ILE A 153 6.20 20.92 3.31
CA ILE A 153 5.38 21.36 4.46
C ILE A 153 5.31 20.27 5.53
N MET A 154 5.22 19.00 5.10
CA MET A 154 5.22 17.83 5.99
C MET A 154 6.60 17.48 6.56
N ASN A 155 7.67 18.20 6.20
CA ASN A 155 9.06 17.81 6.48
C ASN A 155 9.36 16.36 6.04
N ALA A 156 8.76 15.91 4.94
CA ALA A 156 8.94 14.55 4.44
C ALA A 156 10.40 14.32 4.04
N ASN A 157 10.98 13.21 4.51
CA ASN A 157 12.31 12.75 4.10
C ASN A 157 12.21 11.56 3.12
N HIS A 158 11.01 11.00 2.93
CA HIS A 158 10.70 9.97 1.95
C HIS A 158 9.41 10.30 1.20
N TYR A 159 9.28 9.77 -0.02
CA TYR A 159 8.02 9.79 -0.75
C TYR A 159 7.78 8.43 -1.39
N ARG A 160 6.62 7.85 -1.10
CA ARG A 160 6.16 6.62 -1.71
C ARG A 160 5.28 6.95 -2.93
N PHE A 161 5.70 6.52 -4.10
CA PHE A 161 4.92 6.65 -5.33
C PHE A 161 4.92 5.31 -6.07
N SER A 162 4.00 5.11 -7.00
CA SER A 162 4.05 3.97 -7.92
C SER A 162 4.50 4.38 -9.32
N ILE A 163 5.10 3.44 -10.03
CA ILE A 163 5.50 3.57 -11.43
C ILE A 163 4.43 2.89 -12.27
N SER A 164 3.90 3.60 -13.27
CA SER A 164 2.88 3.05 -14.15
C SER A 164 3.48 2.10 -15.18
N TRP A 165 3.08 0.84 -15.11
CA TRP A 165 3.58 -0.18 -16.03
C TRP A 165 3.15 0.15 -17.47
N SER A 166 1.89 0.49 -17.69
CA SER A 166 1.38 0.80 -19.03
C SER A 166 1.99 2.08 -19.63
N ARG A 167 2.48 3.01 -18.77
CA ARG A 167 3.24 4.19 -19.22
C ARG A 167 4.62 3.83 -19.76
N LEU A 168 5.30 2.84 -19.14
CA LEU A 168 6.62 2.40 -19.55
C LEU A 168 6.60 1.37 -20.69
N PHE A 169 5.67 0.42 -20.66
CA PHE A 169 5.52 -0.60 -21.69
C PHE A 169 4.04 -0.65 -22.12
N PRO A 170 3.66 0.06 -23.20
CA PRO A 170 2.27 0.17 -23.63
C PRO A 170 1.61 -1.16 -23.99
N ASP A 171 2.38 -2.13 -24.47
CA ASP A 171 1.92 -3.51 -24.72
C ASP A 171 2.10 -4.44 -23.50
N GLY A 172 2.60 -3.89 -22.39
CA GLY A 172 2.95 -4.56 -21.15
C GLY A 172 4.21 -5.43 -21.19
N GLN A 173 4.79 -5.69 -22.37
CA GLN A 173 5.88 -6.65 -22.50
C GLN A 173 7.24 -5.96 -22.61
N ALA A 174 8.02 -6.01 -21.52
CA ALA A 174 9.40 -5.52 -21.51
C ALA A 174 10.35 -6.52 -22.17
N LYS A 175 10.94 -6.13 -23.31
CA LYS A 175 11.89 -6.93 -24.09
C LYS A 175 13.09 -6.10 -24.54
N LYS A 176 14.26 -6.76 -24.64
CA LYS A 176 15.45 -6.16 -25.28
C LYS A 176 15.48 -6.52 -26.76
N GLU A 177 15.35 -5.53 -27.64
CA GLU A 177 15.55 -5.65 -29.08
C GLU A 177 16.91 -5.01 -29.44
N ASN A 178 17.82 -5.79 -30.04
CA ASN A 178 19.19 -5.35 -30.34
C ASN A 178 19.92 -4.76 -29.12
N GLY A 179 19.68 -5.32 -27.93
CA GLY A 179 20.29 -4.90 -26.67
C GLY A 179 19.64 -3.68 -26.00
N LYS A 180 18.60 -3.08 -26.59
CA LYS A 180 17.86 -1.94 -26.03
C LYS A 180 16.45 -2.35 -25.63
N TRP A 181 15.94 -1.83 -24.52
CA TRP A 181 14.56 -2.05 -24.11
C TRP A 181 13.58 -1.38 -25.08
N ASN A 182 12.44 -2.02 -25.36
CA ASN A 182 11.31 -1.45 -26.11
C ASN A 182 10.45 -0.48 -25.27
N VAL A 183 11.08 0.24 -24.35
CA VAL A 183 10.39 1.15 -23.43
C VAL A 183 9.83 2.36 -24.18
N ASN A 184 8.69 2.86 -23.72
CA ASN A 184 8.26 4.22 -24.01
C ASN A 184 9.20 5.21 -23.29
N GLU A 185 10.16 5.78 -24.01
CA GLU A 185 11.17 6.65 -23.40
C GLU A 185 10.57 7.91 -22.76
N LYS A 186 9.42 8.42 -23.23
CA LYS A 186 8.75 9.55 -22.56
C LYS A 186 8.23 9.20 -21.18
N GLY A 187 7.66 8.01 -21.02
CA GLY A 187 7.32 7.48 -19.70
C GLY A 187 8.56 7.32 -18.81
N ALA A 188 9.68 6.86 -19.36
CA ALA A 188 10.92 6.71 -18.60
C ALA A 188 11.53 8.07 -18.19
N GLU A 189 11.50 9.05 -19.09
CA GLU A 189 11.91 10.44 -18.84
C GLU A 189 11.07 11.09 -17.73
N TYR A 190 9.76 10.82 -17.69
CA TYR A 190 8.89 11.29 -16.61
C TYR A 190 9.33 10.74 -15.24
N TYR A 191 9.55 9.43 -15.10
CA TYR A 191 10.01 8.88 -13.82
C TYR A 191 11.45 9.29 -13.47
N ASP A 192 12.32 9.50 -14.47
CA ASP A 192 13.61 10.16 -14.23
C ASP A 192 13.44 11.55 -13.62
N MET A 193 12.51 12.36 -14.15
CA MET A 193 12.19 13.68 -13.61
C MET A 193 11.65 13.58 -12.19
N VAL A 194 10.68 12.69 -11.93
CA VAL A 194 10.13 12.46 -10.58
C VAL A 194 11.23 12.12 -9.57
N ILE A 195 12.06 11.13 -9.91
CA ILE A 195 13.13 10.64 -9.02
C ILE A 195 14.20 11.72 -8.79
N ASN A 196 14.64 12.41 -9.85
CA ASN A 196 15.64 13.46 -9.73
C ASN A 196 15.11 14.63 -8.91
N THR A 197 13.87 15.05 -9.14
CA THR A 197 13.24 16.14 -8.39
C THR A 197 13.13 15.79 -6.92
N LEU A 198 12.78 14.55 -6.56
CA LEU A 198 12.77 14.13 -5.16
C LEU A 198 14.16 14.23 -4.51
N ILE A 199 15.18 13.70 -5.17
CA ILE A 199 16.57 13.70 -4.66
C ILE A 199 17.13 15.12 -4.55
N GLU A 200 16.88 15.98 -5.53
CA GLU A 200 17.28 17.40 -5.51
C GLU A 200 16.63 18.20 -4.37
N ASN A 201 15.56 17.66 -3.78
CA ASN A 201 14.85 18.24 -2.65
C ASN A 201 15.04 17.45 -1.35
N ASP A 202 16.08 16.60 -1.29
CA ASP A 202 16.44 15.77 -0.12
C ASP A 202 15.33 14.79 0.33
N ILE A 203 14.50 14.35 -0.62
CA ILE A 203 13.43 13.36 -0.40
C ILE A 203 13.85 12.03 -1.02
N THR A 204 13.89 10.98 -0.20
CA THR A 204 14.28 9.64 -0.65
C THR A 204 13.12 8.94 -1.36
N PRO A 205 13.29 8.47 -2.61
CA PRO A 205 12.25 7.75 -3.33
C PRO A 205 12.03 6.33 -2.75
N LEU A 206 10.77 5.98 -2.54
CA LEU A 206 10.30 4.63 -2.20
C LEU A 206 9.33 4.17 -3.30
N ALA A 207 9.86 3.48 -4.31
CA ALA A 207 9.12 3.20 -5.55
C ALA A 207 8.33 1.89 -5.47
N THR A 208 7.03 1.97 -5.73
CA THR A 208 6.12 0.83 -5.88
C THR A 208 6.03 0.44 -7.36
N LEU A 209 6.37 -0.80 -7.70
CA LEU A 209 6.41 -1.27 -9.09
C LEU A 209 5.02 -1.57 -9.66
N TYR A 210 4.08 -2.03 -8.83
CA TYR A 210 2.71 -2.35 -9.25
C TYR A 210 1.69 -1.87 -8.22
N HIS A 211 0.77 -1.01 -8.67
CA HIS A 211 -0.33 -0.49 -7.87
C HIS A 211 -1.65 -0.59 -8.67
N TRP A 212 -2.02 -1.82 -8.98
CA TRP A 212 -3.29 -2.22 -9.62
C TRP A 212 -3.47 -1.79 -11.08
N ASP A 213 -2.50 -1.09 -11.67
CA ASP A 213 -2.56 -0.50 -13.00
C ASP A 213 -1.97 -1.41 -14.09
N LEU A 214 -2.38 -2.69 -14.09
CA LEU A 214 -1.94 -3.67 -15.08
C LEU A 214 -2.17 -3.14 -16.52
N PRO A 215 -1.20 -3.24 -17.44
CA PRO A 215 -1.43 -2.91 -18.85
C PRO A 215 -2.57 -3.76 -19.42
N TYR A 216 -3.58 -3.10 -20.00
CA TYR A 216 -4.76 -3.77 -20.53
C TYR A 216 -4.38 -4.77 -21.63
N ALA A 217 -3.32 -4.50 -22.40
CA ALA A 217 -2.78 -5.44 -23.38
C ALA A 217 -2.46 -6.84 -22.80
N LEU A 218 -2.01 -6.95 -21.54
CA LEU A 218 -1.77 -8.24 -20.89
C LEU A 218 -3.08 -8.89 -20.40
N HIS A 219 -4.03 -8.08 -19.94
CA HIS A 219 -5.39 -8.52 -19.63
C HIS A 219 -6.09 -9.08 -20.87
N GLU A 220 -6.00 -8.37 -21.99
CA GLU A 220 -6.53 -8.81 -23.28
C GLU A 220 -5.78 -10.04 -23.80
N LYS A 221 -4.46 -10.12 -23.63
CA LYS A 221 -3.71 -11.25 -24.21
C LYS A 221 -4.02 -12.58 -23.54
N TYR A 222 -4.11 -12.62 -22.21
CA TYR A 222 -4.27 -13.87 -21.46
C TYR A 222 -5.00 -13.73 -20.11
N GLY A 223 -5.53 -12.55 -19.77
CA GLY A 223 -6.29 -12.32 -18.53
C GLY A 223 -5.48 -11.81 -17.35
N GLY A 224 -4.29 -11.24 -17.60
CA GLY A 224 -3.51 -10.59 -16.56
C GLY A 224 -3.06 -11.56 -15.46
N TRP A 225 -3.30 -11.21 -14.19
CA TRP A 225 -2.86 -12.01 -13.05
C TRP A 225 -3.54 -13.38 -12.93
N LEU A 226 -4.55 -13.68 -13.74
CA LEU A 226 -5.13 -15.04 -13.81
C LEU A 226 -4.22 -16.04 -14.52
N ASP A 227 -3.23 -15.56 -15.29
CA ASP A 227 -2.28 -16.41 -16.00
C ASP A 227 -0.85 -16.23 -15.44
N TYR A 228 -0.11 -17.33 -15.37
CA TYR A 228 1.24 -17.38 -14.83
C TYR A 228 2.25 -16.58 -15.68
N HIS A 229 1.98 -16.29 -16.96
CA HIS A 229 2.86 -15.45 -17.79
C HIS A 229 3.07 -14.05 -17.19
N SER A 230 2.08 -13.50 -16.48
CA SER A 230 2.20 -12.23 -15.77
C SER A 230 3.35 -12.20 -14.78
N GLN A 231 3.71 -13.34 -14.18
CA GLN A 231 4.84 -13.43 -13.25
C GLN A 231 6.15 -13.03 -13.95
N TYR A 232 6.32 -13.47 -15.19
CA TYR A 232 7.52 -13.23 -15.98
C TYR A 232 7.51 -11.86 -16.66
N ASP A 233 6.38 -11.44 -17.22
CA ASP A 233 6.23 -10.12 -17.81
C ASP A 233 6.44 -9.03 -16.73
N PHE A 234 5.90 -9.22 -15.51
CA PHE A 234 6.14 -8.33 -14.38
C PHE A 234 7.61 -8.31 -13.95
N ALA A 235 8.27 -9.46 -13.84
CA ALA A 235 9.68 -9.53 -13.48
C ALA A 235 10.60 -8.87 -14.53
N LYS A 236 10.22 -8.92 -15.81
CA LYS A 236 10.94 -8.24 -16.91
C LYS A 236 10.74 -6.73 -16.88
N TYR A 237 9.52 -6.27 -16.63
CA TYR A 237 9.24 -4.87 -16.37
C TYR A 237 10.03 -4.35 -15.15
N ALA A 238 10.03 -5.10 -14.05
CA ALA A 238 10.82 -4.77 -12.87
C ALA A 238 12.33 -4.72 -13.17
N GLU A 239 12.84 -5.64 -14.00
CA GLU A 239 14.24 -5.63 -14.47
C GLU A 239 14.61 -4.31 -15.13
N PHE A 240 13.74 -3.76 -16.00
CA PHE A 240 13.94 -2.45 -16.60
C PHE A 240 14.00 -1.36 -15.53
N CYS A 241 13.04 -1.32 -14.60
CA CYS A 241 13.01 -0.31 -13.53
C CYS A 241 14.29 -0.34 -12.67
N PHE A 242 14.77 -1.53 -12.31
CA PHE A 242 16.02 -1.69 -11.57
C PHE A 242 17.24 -1.23 -12.37
N GLU A 243 17.28 -1.52 -13.67
CA GLU A 243 18.36 -1.11 -14.57
C GLU A 243 18.40 0.41 -14.77
N ARG A 244 17.23 1.04 -14.98
CA ARG A 244 17.12 2.47 -15.32
C ARG A 244 17.20 3.39 -14.11
N PHE A 245 16.59 3.00 -13.00
CA PHE A 245 16.36 3.88 -11.85
C PHE A 245 17.10 3.44 -10.58
N GLY A 246 17.59 2.20 -10.51
CA GLY A 246 18.18 1.63 -9.30
C GLY A 246 19.55 2.21 -8.91
N ASP A 247 20.14 3.07 -9.75
CA ASP A 247 21.26 3.92 -9.36
C ASP A 247 20.84 4.95 -8.28
N ARG A 248 19.60 5.44 -8.37
CA ARG A 248 19.00 6.48 -7.51
C ARG A 248 17.96 5.95 -6.52
N VAL A 249 17.13 4.98 -6.94
CA VAL A 249 16.10 4.37 -6.09
C VAL A 249 16.68 3.21 -5.29
N LYS A 250 16.58 3.31 -3.96
CA LYS A 250 17.13 2.33 -3.01
C LYS A 250 16.08 1.57 -2.20
N ASN A 251 14.81 1.93 -2.33
CA ASN A 251 13.73 1.25 -1.64
C ASN A 251 12.65 0.88 -2.67
N TRP A 252 12.44 -0.42 -2.84
CA TRP A 252 11.51 -0.97 -3.83
C TRP A 252 10.38 -1.73 -3.13
N ILE A 253 9.14 -1.40 -3.49
CA ILE A 253 7.97 -2.22 -3.19
C ILE A 253 7.57 -2.88 -4.49
N THR A 254 7.45 -4.21 -4.53
CA THR A 254 7.03 -4.87 -5.79
C THR A 254 5.55 -4.63 -6.07
N ILE A 255 4.69 -4.93 -5.09
CA ILE A 255 3.23 -4.97 -5.25
C ILE A 255 2.62 -4.28 -4.04
N ASN A 256 1.64 -3.42 -4.30
CA ASN A 256 0.74 -2.88 -3.30
C ASN A 256 -0.52 -3.72 -3.18
N GLU A 257 -0.94 -4.02 -1.95
CA GLU A 257 -2.26 -4.57 -1.60
C GLU A 257 -2.73 -5.70 -2.52
N PRO A 258 -2.01 -6.84 -2.54
CA PRO A 258 -2.39 -7.96 -3.40
C PRO A 258 -3.78 -8.52 -3.06
N TRP A 259 -4.24 -8.39 -1.80
CA TRP A 259 -5.59 -8.80 -1.40
C TRP A 259 -6.63 -7.93 -2.10
N VAL A 260 -6.53 -6.59 -2.03
CA VAL A 260 -7.52 -5.71 -2.68
C VAL A 260 -7.53 -5.92 -4.19
N ASN A 261 -6.36 -6.03 -4.82
CA ASN A 261 -6.26 -6.28 -6.26
C ASN A 261 -6.96 -7.60 -6.66
N CYS A 262 -6.70 -8.68 -5.94
CA CYS A 262 -7.21 -10.00 -6.32
C CYS A 262 -8.64 -10.26 -5.84
N VAL A 263 -8.96 -9.95 -4.59
CA VAL A 263 -10.30 -10.15 -4.02
C VAL A 263 -11.27 -9.07 -4.50
N GLY A 264 -10.87 -7.81 -4.42
CA GLY A 264 -11.70 -6.68 -4.88
C GLY A 264 -11.98 -6.76 -6.39
N GLY A 265 -10.93 -7.04 -7.19
CA GLY A 265 -10.99 -7.04 -8.64
C GLY A 265 -11.65 -8.28 -9.27
N TYR A 266 -11.54 -9.46 -8.64
CA TYR A 266 -11.99 -10.73 -9.23
C TYR A 266 -13.18 -11.41 -8.55
N LYS A 267 -13.56 -10.97 -7.35
CA LYS A 267 -14.69 -11.55 -6.61
C LYS A 267 -15.78 -10.54 -6.30
N ASN A 268 -15.43 -9.40 -5.70
CA ASN A 268 -16.41 -8.56 -5.03
C ASN A 268 -17.34 -7.81 -6.00
N GLY A 269 -16.79 -7.22 -7.07
CA GLY A 269 -17.49 -6.53 -8.18
C GLY A 269 -18.61 -5.53 -7.82
N PRO A 270 -19.07 -4.73 -8.80
CA PRO A 270 -18.28 -3.60 -9.32
C PRO A 270 -17.64 -2.77 -8.18
N GLY A 271 -16.39 -2.34 -8.37
CA GLY A 271 -15.63 -1.59 -7.36
C GLY A 271 -14.14 -1.46 -7.73
N LYS A 272 -13.45 -2.59 -7.93
CA LYS A 272 -12.05 -2.59 -8.39
C LYS A 272 -11.91 -3.21 -9.78
N ALA A 273 -11.15 -2.59 -10.68
CA ALA A 273 -10.85 -3.18 -11.99
C ALA A 273 -10.15 -4.55 -11.80
N PRO A 274 -10.46 -5.60 -12.59
CA PRO A 274 -11.28 -5.61 -13.82
C PRO A 274 -12.80 -5.80 -13.62
N TYR A 275 -13.35 -5.48 -12.44
CA TYR A 275 -14.78 -5.57 -12.12
C TYR A 275 -15.39 -6.96 -12.28
N ARG A 276 -14.62 -8.02 -12.01
CA ARG A 276 -15.10 -9.40 -12.14
C ARG A 276 -15.77 -9.87 -10.85
N CYS A 277 -16.67 -10.84 -11.00
CA CYS A 277 -17.51 -11.36 -9.92
C CYS A 277 -17.58 -12.89 -9.95
N THR A 278 -17.74 -13.52 -8.78
CA THR A 278 -18.09 -14.95 -8.67
C THR A 278 -19.62 -15.13 -8.51
N GLY A 279 -20.37 -15.50 -9.57
CA GLY A 279 -21.80 -15.84 -9.49
C GLY A 279 -22.72 -15.22 -10.56
N GLU A 280 -24.01 -15.61 -10.57
CA GLU A 280 -25.06 -15.02 -11.43
C GLU A 280 -25.49 -13.64 -10.91
N ALA A 281 -25.02 -12.58 -11.57
CA ALA A 281 -25.60 -11.21 -11.59
C ALA A 281 -25.54 -10.38 -10.27
N PRO A 282 -25.61 -9.04 -10.38
CA PRO A 282 -24.80 -8.10 -9.60
C PRO A 282 -25.18 -8.04 -8.12
N ARG A 283 -24.17 -7.85 -7.25
CA ARG A 283 -24.43 -7.15 -5.98
C ARG A 283 -25.03 -5.79 -6.35
N LYS A 284 -26.30 -5.57 -6.01
CA LYS A 284 -26.71 -4.23 -5.59
C LYS A 284 -25.81 -3.90 -4.41
N LEU A 285 -24.90 -2.94 -4.55
CA LEU A 285 -24.09 -2.47 -3.44
C LEU A 285 -25.05 -2.07 -2.31
N GLN A 286 -25.02 -2.83 -1.22
CA GLN A 286 -26.01 -2.73 -0.15
C GLN A 286 -25.59 -1.65 0.85
N ASN A 287 -25.42 -0.42 0.36
CA ASN A 287 -25.31 0.80 1.16
C ASN A 287 -25.87 1.98 0.36
N ASP A 288 -27.20 1.98 0.24
CA ASP A 288 -28.04 3.11 -0.14
C ASP A 288 -27.95 4.24 0.91
N THR A 289 -26.83 4.96 0.90
CA THR A 289 -26.77 6.31 1.49
C THR A 289 -26.69 7.40 0.41
N THR A 290 -26.41 7.02 -0.83
CA THR A 290 -26.37 7.93 -1.99
C THR A 290 -27.62 7.87 -2.87
N GLY A 291 -28.52 6.87 -2.70
CA GLY A 291 -29.69 6.72 -3.57
C GLY A 291 -29.37 6.35 -5.02
N LEU A 292 -28.12 5.99 -5.33
CA LEU A 292 -27.68 5.66 -6.68
C LEU A 292 -27.83 4.15 -6.91
N ASP A 293 -28.87 3.75 -7.65
CA ASP A 293 -28.89 2.46 -8.35
C ASP A 293 -27.72 2.51 -9.36
N LEU A 294 -26.53 2.03 -8.97
CA LEU A 294 -25.44 1.83 -9.91
C LEU A 294 -25.94 0.80 -10.95
N LEU A 295 -26.20 1.29 -12.17
CA LEU A 295 -26.47 0.46 -13.35
C LEU A 295 -25.21 -0.31 -13.81
N GLY A 296 -24.11 -0.10 -13.10
CA GLY A 296 -22.85 -0.81 -13.21
C GLY A 296 -22.97 -2.32 -12.98
N GLY A 297 -22.14 -3.09 -13.68
CA GLY A 297 -22.22 -4.54 -13.70
C GLY A 297 -20.84 -5.21 -13.65
N CYS A 298 -20.87 -6.52 -13.36
CA CYS A 298 -19.70 -7.37 -13.45
C CYS A 298 -19.18 -7.38 -14.90
N SER A 299 -17.88 -7.23 -15.09
CA SER A 299 -17.25 -7.53 -16.37
C SER A 299 -17.07 -9.04 -16.54
N TYR A 300 -17.32 -9.50 -17.76
CA TYR A 300 -16.98 -10.85 -18.21
C TYR A 300 -15.85 -10.85 -19.25
N GLU A 301 -15.25 -9.68 -19.52
CA GLU A 301 -14.15 -9.53 -20.46
C GLU A 301 -12.85 -10.08 -19.90
N ILE A 302 -12.34 -11.14 -20.53
CA ILE A 302 -10.97 -11.63 -20.34
C ILE A 302 -10.45 -12.06 -21.70
N GLY A 303 -9.82 -11.15 -22.42
CA GLY A 303 -9.09 -11.47 -23.64
C GLY A 303 -9.86 -12.25 -24.71
N PRO A 304 -9.17 -13.01 -25.59
CA PRO A 304 -9.77 -13.64 -26.77
C PRO A 304 -10.75 -14.78 -26.47
N SER A 305 -10.98 -15.15 -25.21
CA SER A 305 -12.05 -16.06 -24.82
C SER A 305 -12.97 -15.34 -23.83
N GLN A 306 -13.92 -14.58 -24.38
CA GLN A 306 -15.09 -14.12 -23.65
C GLN A 306 -15.74 -15.30 -22.93
N TYR A 307 -16.10 -15.13 -21.65
CA TYR A 307 -17.03 -16.05 -21.02
C TYR A 307 -18.35 -15.98 -21.79
N THR A 308 -18.69 -17.00 -22.54
CA THR A 308 -20.11 -17.31 -22.74
C THR A 308 -20.54 -18.23 -21.60
N PRO A 309 -21.76 -18.07 -21.04
CA PRO A 309 -22.29 -18.97 -20.00
C PRO A 309 -22.20 -20.47 -20.35
N ASP A 310 -22.05 -20.79 -21.64
CA ASP A 310 -21.98 -22.14 -22.21
C ASP A 310 -20.54 -22.63 -22.50
N SER A 311 -19.50 -21.89 -22.09
CA SER A 311 -18.10 -22.26 -22.35
C SER A 311 -17.62 -23.40 -21.44
N GLU A 312 -17.62 -24.64 -21.94
CA GLU A 312 -17.21 -25.83 -21.17
C GLU A 312 -15.69 -26.01 -21.00
N VAL A 313 -14.84 -25.27 -21.73
CA VAL A 313 -13.38 -25.41 -21.68
C VAL A 313 -12.70 -24.05 -21.65
N LEU A 314 -12.13 -23.71 -20.49
CA LEU A 314 -11.19 -22.61 -20.35
C LEU A 314 -9.83 -23.02 -20.96
N PRO A 315 -8.99 -22.08 -21.43
CA PRO A 315 -7.59 -22.39 -21.75
C PRO A 315 -6.92 -23.17 -20.61
N ALA A 316 -6.02 -24.10 -20.92
CA ALA A 316 -5.49 -25.09 -19.95
C ALA A 316 -4.86 -24.52 -18.66
N ASN A 317 -4.56 -23.22 -18.63
CA ASN A 317 -3.95 -22.53 -17.49
C ASN A 317 -4.92 -21.62 -16.73
N ARG A 318 -6.22 -21.65 -17.03
CA ARG A 318 -7.18 -20.68 -16.49
C ARG A 318 -8.04 -21.29 -15.39
N PRO A 319 -8.17 -20.63 -14.23
CA PRO A 319 -8.96 -21.15 -13.13
C PRO A 319 -10.46 -21.08 -13.40
N PRO A 320 -11.27 -21.95 -12.77
CA PRO A 320 -12.71 -21.74 -12.70
C PRO A 320 -13.01 -20.33 -12.20
N GLN A 321 -14.04 -19.67 -12.74
CA GLN A 321 -14.40 -18.30 -12.36
C GLN A 321 -14.52 -18.12 -10.84
N ARG A 322 -15.11 -19.12 -10.16
CA ARG A 322 -15.27 -19.13 -8.70
C ARG A 322 -13.95 -19.11 -7.90
N LEU A 323 -12.79 -19.27 -8.54
CA LEU A 323 -11.46 -19.31 -7.91
C LEU A 323 -10.51 -18.24 -8.50
N GLU A 324 -11.01 -17.29 -9.29
CA GLU A 324 -10.17 -16.31 -9.98
C GLU A 324 -9.34 -15.47 -9.00
N GLU A 325 -9.92 -15.02 -7.89
CA GLU A 325 -9.21 -14.34 -6.82
C GLU A 325 -8.13 -15.21 -6.17
N VAL A 326 -8.37 -16.51 -5.99
CA VAL A 326 -7.37 -17.43 -5.42
C VAL A 326 -6.16 -17.57 -6.34
N TRP A 327 -6.39 -17.71 -7.64
CA TRP A 327 -5.33 -17.86 -8.63
C TRP A 327 -4.62 -16.55 -8.96
N CYS A 328 -5.33 -15.43 -8.98
CA CYS A 328 -4.73 -14.09 -8.99
C CYS A 328 -3.75 -13.96 -7.81
N SER A 329 -4.18 -14.35 -6.61
CA SER A 329 -3.37 -14.28 -5.38
C SER A 329 -2.13 -15.16 -5.45
N HIS A 330 -2.26 -16.37 -6.00
CA HIS A 330 -1.13 -17.27 -6.22
C HIS A 330 -0.11 -16.69 -7.20
N ASN A 331 -0.57 -16.21 -8.35
CA ASN A 331 0.29 -15.66 -9.39
C ASN A 331 0.96 -14.36 -8.98
N ILE A 332 0.25 -13.46 -8.29
CA ILE A 332 0.82 -12.16 -7.87
C ILE A 332 1.93 -12.35 -6.83
N LEU A 333 1.80 -13.31 -5.91
CA LEU A 333 2.86 -13.67 -4.94
C LEU A 333 4.09 -14.25 -5.63
N LEU A 334 3.91 -15.09 -6.64
CA LEU A 334 5.02 -15.59 -7.46
C LEU A 334 5.65 -14.47 -8.30
N GLY A 335 4.86 -13.53 -8.82
CA GLY A 335 5.34 -12.33 -9.50
C GLY A 335 6.25 -11.47 -8.60
N HIS A 336 5.85 -11.24 -7.35
CA HIS A 336 6.70 -10.61 -6.33
C HIS A 336 8.05 -11.34 -6.22
N ALA A 337 8.01 -12.65 -5.99
CA ALA A 337 9.22 -13.43 -5.73
C ALA A 337 10.16 -13.48 -6.95
N GLN A 338 9.61 -13.52 -8.17
CA GLN A 338 10.40 -13.43 -9.40
C GLN A 338 11.08 -12.07 -9.55
N ALA A 339 10.38 -10.95 -9.29
CA ALA A 339 10.98 -9.62 -9.33
C ALA A 339 12.09 -9.46 -8.28
N VAL A 340 11.87 -9.95 -7.05
CA VAL A 340 12.90 -9.97 -5.99
C VAL A 340 14.11 -10.77 -6.42
N LYS A 341 13.93 -11.96 -7.00
CA LYS A 341 15.03 -12.78 -7.50
C LYS A 341 15.87 -12.01 -8.52
N VAL A 342 15.23 -11.34 -9.49
CA VAL A 342 15.92 -10.52 -10.48
C VAL A 342 16.74 -9.42 -9.80
N TYR A 343 16.14 -8.70 -8.84
CA TYR A 343 16.83 -7.65 -8.08
C TYR A 343 18.08 -8.18 -7.37
N ARG A 344 17.92 -9.25 -6.58
CA ARG A 344 18.99 -9.84 -5.77
C ARG A 344 20.14 -10.38 -6.61
N ASP A 345 19.81 -11.08 -7.69
CA ASP A 345 20.80 -11.75 -8.53
C ASP A 345 21.62 -10.74 -9.35
N LYS A 346 20.99 -9.68 -9.85
CA LYS A 346 21.59 -8.78 -10.85
C LYS A 346 22.00 -7.41 -10.30
N PHE A 347 21.27 -6.88 -9.32
CA PHE A 347 21.33 -5.45 -8.99
C PHE A 347 21.70 -5.18 -7.53
N GLN A 348 21.16 -5.92 -6.56
CA GLN A 348 21.25 -5.59 -5.13
C GLN A 348 22.69 -5.46 -4.64
N LYS A 349 23.60 -6.35 -5.07
CA LYS A 349 25.02 -6.29 -4.66
C LYS A 349 25.68 -4.95 -5.02
N LYS A 350 25.35 -4.38 -6.17
CA LYS A 350 25.89 -3.10 -6.65
C LYS A 350 25.11 -1.92 -6.11
N GLN A 351 23.78 -2.00 -6.14
CA GLN A 351 22.89 -0.89 -5.84
C GLN A 351 22.66 -0.70 -4.34
N LYS A 352 22.83 -1.76 -3.54
CA LYS A 352 22.65 -1.79 -2.08
C LYS A 352 21.26 -1.34 -1.60
N GLY A 353 20.23 -1.48 -2.43
CA GLY A 353 18.86 -1.16 -2.06
C GLY A 353 18.14 -2.32 -1.37
N LEU A 354 16.98 -2.02 -0.82
CA LEU A 354 16.05 -2.93 -0.17
C LEU A 354 14.84 -3.18 -1.07
N ILE A 355 14.31 -4.40 -1.03
CA ILE A 355 13.10 -4.76 -1.77
C ILE A 355 12.11 -5.56 -0.90
N GLY A 356 10.84 -5.18 -0.94
CA GLY A 356 9.78 -5.83 -0.17
C GLY A 356 8.43 -5.80 -0.89
N ILE A 357 7.42 -6.34 -0.23
CA ILE A 357 6.00 -6.24 -0.63
C ILE A 357 5.24 -5.39 0.39
N THR A 358 4.19 -4.71 -0.06
CA THR A 358 3.21 -4.08 0.82
C THR A 358 1.95 -4.92 0.85
N VAL A 359 1.54 -5.33 2.05
CA VAL A 359 0.26 -6.01 2.28
C VAL A 359 -0.74 -5.05 2.91
N ASP A 360 -2.01 -5.19 2.57
CA ASP A 360 -3.12 -4.63 3.34
C ASP A 360 -3.68 -5.63 4.33
N GLY A 361 -4.31 -5.11 5.36
CA GLY A 361 -5.24 -5.86 6.16
C GLY A 361 -5.50 -5.24 7.51
N GLU A 362 -6.70 -5.51 8.00
CA GLU A 362 -7.19 -5.03 9.28
C GLU A 362 -6.59 -5.86 10.41
N ALA A 363 -6.07 -5.18 11.44
CA ALA A 363 -5.72 -5.88 12.67
C ALA A 363 -7.00 -6.51 13.26
N GLN A 364 -6.86 -7.70 13.81
CA GLN A 364 -7.97 -8.45 14.40
C GLN A 364 -7.83 -8.39 15.92
N ILE A 365 -8.81 -7.77 16.58
CA ILE A 365 -8.79 -7.56 18.01
C ILE A 365 -9.68 -8.62 18.67
N PRO A 366 -9.16 -9.42 19.62
CA PRO A 366 -9.99 -10.35 20.39
C PRO A 366 -11.13 -9.60 21.07
N TRP A 367 -12.37 -10.06 20.84
CA TRP A 367 -13.54 -9.48 21.49
C TRP A 367 -13.52 -9.71 23.00
N GLU A 368 -13.92 -8.68 23.76
CA GLU A 368 -13.98 -8.69 25.22
C GLU A 368 -15.34 -8.19 25.71
N GLU A 369 -15.93 -8.90 26.67
CA GLU A 369 -17.20 -8.51 27.31
C GLU A 369 -17.06 -8.48 28.84
N PRO A 370 -17.88 -7.66 29.53
CA PRO A 370 -17.95 -7.68 30.98
C PRO A 370 -18.25 -9.08 31.52
N ASN A 371 -17.39 -9.55 32.45
CA ASN A 371 -17.47 -10.87 33.10
C ASN A 371 -17.16 -12.08 32.19
N MET A 372 -16.52 -11.87 31.03
CA MET A 372 -15.97 -12.97 30.23
C MET A 372 -14.94 -13.78 31.02
N THR A 373 -14.99 -15.10 30.88
CA THR A 373 -14.00 -15.98 31.53
C THR A 373 -12.66 -15.96 30.78
N GLU A 374 -11.55 -16.29 31.46
CA GLU A 374 -10.23 -16.39 30.82
C GLU A 374 -10.22 -17.41 29.67
N GLU A 375 -10.99 -18.50 29.77
CA GLU A 375 -11.12 -19.52 28.72
C GLU A 375 -11.83 -18.98 27.49
N GLU A 376 -12.91 -18.20 27.68
CA GLU A 376 -13.62 -17.55 26.56
C GLU A 376 -12.75 -16.49 25.87
N TYR A 377 -11.99 -15.70 26.65
CA TYR A 377 -11.07 -14.72 26.08
C TYR A 377 -9.95 -15.38 25.29
N ALA A 378 -9.31 -16.42 25.85
CA ALA A 378 -8.27 -17.18 25.14
C ALA A 378 -8.80 -17.82 23.85
N ASN A 379 -10.07 -18.22 23.84
CA ASN A 379 -10.73 -18.66 22.62
C ASN A 379 -10.88 -17.50 21.61
N ASN A 380 -11.34 -16.33 22.03
CA ASN A 380 -11.39 -15.15 21.16
C ASN A 380 -10.00 -14.74 20.65
N GLU A 381 -8.92 -14.89 21.43
CA GLU A 381 -7.54 -14.63 20.98
C GLU A 381 -7.09 -15.59 19.87
N LYS A 382 -7.29 -16.90 20.09
CA LYS A 382 -7.07 -17.93 19.06
C LYS A 382 -7.82 -17.54 17.79
N TYR A 383 -9.04 -17.07 17.98
CA TYR A 383 -9.91 -16.75 16.89
C TYR A 383 -9.46 -15.46 16.14
N ALA A 384 -9.14 -14.38 16.84
CA ALA A 384 -8.58 -13.18 16.22
C ALA A 384 -7.30 -13.48 15.41
N ASN A 385 -6.42 -14.37 15.91
CA ASN A 385 -5.23 -14.78 15.16
C ASN A 385 -5.57 -15.50 13.85
N LEU A 386 -6.55 -16.40 13.84
CA LEU A 386 -6.97 -17.11 12.64
C LEU A 386 -7.57 -16.15 11.60
N ALA A 387 -8.39 -15.18 12.02
CA ALA A 387 -8.87 -14.13 11.13
C ALA A 387 -7.71 -13.29 10.56
N ALA A 388 -6.70 -12.96 11.37
CA ALA A 388 -5.53 -12.21 10.91
C ALA A 388 -4.68 -13.03 9.91
N GLU A 389 -4.57 -14.34 10.10
CA GLU A 389 -3.90 -15.22 9.15
C GLU A 389 -4.58 -15.25 7.78
N PHE A 390 -5.91 -15.15 7.73
CA PHE A 390 -6.63 -15.05 6.47
C PHE A 390 -6.55 -13.67 5.83
N ARG A 391 -6.67 -12.61 6.63
CA ARG A 391 -6.72 -11.24 6.11
C ARG A 391 -5.35 -10.70 5.74
N ILE A 392 -4.33 -11.02 6.53
CA ILE A 392 -2.95 -10.51 6.42
C ILE A 392 -1.97 -11.65 6.12
N GLY A 393 -2.05 -12.77 6.85
CA GLY A 393 -1.13 -13.92 6.72
C GLY A 393 -1.13 -14.52 5.32
N TRP A 394 -2.28 -14.56 4.63
CA TRP A 394 -2.41 -15.13 3.29
C TRP A 394 -1.44 -14.50 2.28
N TYR A 395 -1.11 -13.21 2.46
CA TYR A 395 -0.19 -12.48 1.58
C TYR A 395 1.16 -12.14 2.24
N SER A 396 1.28 -12.21 3.56
CA SER A 396 2.55 -11.93 4.26
C SER A 396 3.36 -13.19 4.59
N ASP A 397 2.73 -14.35 4.84
CA ASP A 397 3.46 -15.60 5.10
C ASP A 397 4.25 -16.08 3.87
N PRO A 398 3.66 -16.21 2.66
CA PRO A 398 4.39 -16.75 1.52
C PRO A 398 5.73 -16.05 1.26
N PRO A 399 5.81 -14.71 1.16
CA PRO A 399 7.08 -14.03 0.89
C PRO A 399 8.07 -14.04 2.08
N ILE A 400 7.64 -14.40 3.30
CA ILE A 400 8.49 -14.44 4.49
C ILE A 400 8.93 -15.89 4.80
N THR A 401 7.98 -16.81 4.92
CA THR A 401 8.19 -18.18 5.36
C THR A 401 8.30 -19.18 4.20
N GLY A 402 7.75 -18.84 3.03
CA GLY A 402 7.82 -19.62 1.80
C GLY A 402 6.58 -20.45 1.48
N ASP A 403 5.51 -20.36 2.27
CA ASP A 403 4.25 -21.08 2.02
C ASP A 403 3.05 -20.31 2.60
N TYR A 404 1.83 -20.72 2.27
CA TYR A 404 0.63 -20.17 2.89
C TYR A 404 0.51 -20.56 4.38
N PRO A 405 -0.23 -19.77 5.19
CA PRO A 405 -0.56 -20.16 6.56
C PRO A 405 -1.25 -21.54 6.59
N GLU A 406 -0.96 -22.34 7.61
CA GLU A 406 -1.53 -23.68 7.74
C GLU A 406 -3.06 -23.65 7.87
N SER A 407 -3.59 -22.65 8.59
CA SER A 407 -5.03 -22.40 8.73
C SER A 407 -5.73 -22.14 7.39
N VAL A 408 -5.11 -21.32 6.53
CA VAL A 408 -5.63 -21.01 5.18
C VAL A 408 -5.66 -22.26 4.32
N LYS A 409 -4.60 -23.07 4.33
CA LYS A 409 -4.54 -24.35 3.60
C LYS A 409 -5.62 -25.33 4.08
N GLN A 410 -5.76 -25.50 5.39
CA GLN A 410 -6.73 -26.42 5.97
C GLN A 410 -8.17 -26.07 5.60
N ARG A 411 -8.50 -24.77 5.57
CA ARG A 411 -9.86 -24.29 5.31
C ARG A 411 -10.22 -24.26 3.83
N MET A 412 -9.32 -23.78 2.98
CA MET A 412 -9.55 -23.76 1.53
C MET A 412 -9.41 -25.16 0.91
N GLY A 413 -8.67 -26.06 1.56
CA GLY A 413 -8.46 -27.43 1.13
C GLY A 413 -7.98 -27.51 -0.32
N LYS A 414 -8.63 -28.36 -1.10
CA LYS A 414 -8.28 -28.63 -2.51
C LYS A 414 -8.41 -27.43 -3.47
N ASP A 415 -9.09 -26.36 -3.06
CA ASP A 415 -9.32 -25.20 -3.92
C ASP A 415 -8.18 -24.16 -3.83
N LEU A 416 -7.29 -24.27 -2.85
CA LEU A 416 -6.07 -23.45 -2.78
C LEU A 416 -4.94 -24.14 -3.57
N PRO A 417 -4.33 -23.47 -4.56
CA PRO A 417 -3.19 -24.01 -5.28
C PRO A 417 -1.98 -24.20 -4.35
N GLU A 418 -1.24 -25.29 -4.53
CA GLU A 418 -0.02 -25.55 -3.77
C GLU A 418 1.20 -24.97 -4.48
N PHE A 419 2.11 -24.36 -3.72
CA PHE A 419 3.43 -24.01 -4.25
C PHE A 419 4.30 -25.26 -4.42
N THR A 420 4.95 -25.40 -5.58
CA THR A 420 5.98 -26.42 -5.77
C THR A 420 7.19 -26.19 -4.84
N PRO A 421 8.05 -27.19 -4.60
CA PRO A 421 9.27 -27.00 -3.79
C PRO A 421 10.15 -25.84 -4.28
N GLU A 422 10.24 -25.63 -5.59
CA GLU A 422 11.00 -24.54 -6.21
C GLU A 422 10.34 -23.18 -5.95
N GLN A 423 9.01 -23.12 -6.04
CA GLN A 423 8.24 -21.91 -5.74
C GLN A 423 8.34 -21.54 -4.25
N LYS A 424 8.23 -22.52 -3.34
CA LYS A 424 8.43 -22.28 -1.90
C LYS A 424 9.82 -21.71 -1.61
N LYS A 425 10.84 -22.25 -2.27
CA LYS A 425 12.22 -21.74 -2.17
C LYS A 425 12.37 -20.33 -2.75
N LEU A 426 11.68 -20.03 -3.84
CA LEU A 426 11.68 -18.70 -4.47
C LEU A 426 11.03 -17.65 -3.55
N LEU A 427 9.92 -18.01 -2.91
CA LEU A 427 9.14 -17.17 -2.02
C LEU A 427 9.81 -16.92 -0.67
N LYS A 428 10.43 -17.95 -0.08
CA LYS A 428 11.00 -17.87 1.27
C LYS A 428 11.99 -16.72 1.42
N GLY A 429 11.66 -15.75 2.28
CA GLY A 429 12.47 -14.57 2.55
C GLY A 429 12.57 -13.58 1.38
N SER A 430 11.69 -13.65 0.38
CA SER A 430 11.60 -12.66 -0.70
C SER A 430 11.19 -11.27 -0.20
N SER A 431 10.46 -11.17 0.92
CA SER A 431 10.22 -9.91 1.64
C SER A 431 10.94 -9.82 2.99
N SER A 432 12.13 -10.41 3.12
CA SER A 432 12.94 -10.31 4.35
C SER A 432 13.73 -9.00 4.48
N ASP A 433 13.84 -8.18 3.43
CA ASP A 433 14.54 -6.90 3.54
C ASP A 433 13.70 -5.93 4.39
N PHE A 434 12.41 -5.79 4.10
CA PHE A 434 11.40 -5.12 4.92
C PHE A 434 9.99 -5.63 4.54
N LEU A 435 8.99 -5.34 5.38
CA LEU A 435 7.56 -5.55 5.05
C LEU A 435 6.82 -4.21 5.09
N GLY A 436 6.11 -3.88 4.02
CA GLY A 436 5.16 -2.76 4.01
C GLY A 436 3.80 -3.21 4.53
N TRP A 437 3.15 -2.38 5.35
CA TRP A 437 1.79 -2.61 5.82
C TRP A 437 0.93 -1.37 5.59
N ASN A 438 -0.17 -1.55 4.87
CA ASN A 438 -1.23 -0.57 4.74
C ASN A 438 -2.32 -0.87 5.78
N THR A 439 -2.64 0.12 6.59
CA THR A 439 -3.56 -0.06 7.72
C THR A 439 -4.42 1.17 7.92
N TYR A 440 -5.73 0.94 8.09
CA TYR A 440 -6.73 2.00 8.14
C TYR A 440 -7.84 1.74 9.15
N THR A 441 -8.13 0.49 9.46
CA THR A 441 -9.23 0.11 10.34
C THR A 441 -8.90 -1.23 10.97
N SER A 442 -9.78 -1.75 11.81
CA SER A 442 -9.65 -3.07 12.41
C SER A 442 -11.00 -3.71 12.61
N HIS A 443 -11.00 -4.99 12.96
CA HIS A 443 -12.22 -5.71 13.29
C HIS A 443 -12.09 -6.39 14.65
N TRP A 444 -13.19 -6.40 15.41
CA TRP A 444 -13.32 -7.30 16.54
C TRP A 444 -13.51 -8.72 16.03
N ALA A 445 -12.92 -9.70 16.70
CA ALA A 445 -13.01 -11.10 16.32
C ALA A 445 -13.34 -11.97 17.53
N ALA A 446 -14.31 -12.85 17.34
CA ALA A 446 -14.71 -13.89 18.29
C ALA A 446 -15.13 -15.16 17.55
N GLN A 447 -15.16 -16.28 18.27
CA GLN A 447 -15.83 -17.47 17.75
C GLN A 447 -17.33 -17.27 17.73
N VAL A 448 -17.97 -17.64 16.61
CA VAL A 448 -19.43 -17.57 16.46
C VAL A 448 -20.10 -18.53 17.44
N LYS A 449 -21.19 -18.08 18.06
CA LYS A 449 -22.11 -18.94 18.82
C LYS A 449 -23.40 -19.15 18.02
N ASN A 450 -23.91 -20.37 18.02
CA ASN A 450 -25.25 -20.73 17.58
C ASN A 450 -26.31 -20.04 18.46
N GLU A 451 -27.57 -20.03 18.02
CA GLU A 451 -28.69 -19.48 18.83
C GLU A 451 -28.85 -20.16 20.20
N ASP A 452 -28.40 -21.41 20.32
CA ASP A 452 -28.41 -22.17 21.58
C ASP A 452 -27.18 -21.91 22.48
N GLY A 453 -26.28 -21.01 22.07
CA GLY A 453 -25.07 -20.64 22.81
C GLY A 453 -23.90 -21.58 22.61
N THR A 454 -24.04 -22.67 21.84
CA THR A 454 -22.91 -23.54 21.47
C THR A 454 -22.02 -22.87 20.44
N TYR A 455 -20.72 -23.20 20.43
CA TYR A 455 -19.81 -22.64 19.43
C TYR A 455 -20.03 -23.28 18.05
N VAL A 456 -19.87 -22.46 17.00
CA VAL A 456 -19.81 -22.99 15.65
C VAL A 456 -18.44 -23.62 15.43
N GLU A 457 -18.45 -24.89 15.08
CA GLU A 457 -17.24 -25.65 14.81
C GLU A 457 -16.70 -25.35 13.41
N PRO A 458 -15.36 -25.32 13.23
CA PRO A 458 -14.76 -25.16 11.92
C PRO A 458 -15.16 -26.33 10.99
N PRO A 459 -15.37 -26.10 9.67
CA PRO A 459 -15.48 -27.17 8.68
C PRO A 459 -14.38 -28.23 8.84
N THR A 460 -14.79 -29.49 8.73
CA THR A 460 -13.88 -30.65 8.71
C THR A 460 -13.02 -30.66 7.44
N ASP A 461 -11.94 -31.44 7.42
CA ASP A 461 -11.10 -31.62 6.22
C ASP A 461 -11.88 -32.05 4.96
N LYS A 462 -13.02 -32.73 5.13
CA LYS A 462 -13.91 -33.13 4.03
C LYS A 462 -14.79 -31.99 3.54
N GLU A 463 -15.09 -31.04 4.41
CA GLU A 463 -15.88 -29.84 4.12
C GLU A 463 -15.00 -28.68 3.68
N ALA A 464 -13.69 -28.74 3.91
CA ALA A 464 -12.72 -27.74 3.46
C ALA A 464 -12.79 -27.51 1.95
N ASN A 465 -13.20 -26.31 1.56
CA ASN A 465 -13.24 -25.82 0.19
C ASN A 465 -13.39 -24.30 0.22
N TYR A 466 -13.18 -23.68 -0.94
CA TYR A 466 -13.22 -22.23 -1.06
C TYR A 466 -14.59 -21.61 -0.71
N GLU A 467 -15.71 -22.24 -1.08
CA GLU A 467 -17.04 -21.69 -0.79
C GLU A 467 -17.34 -21.67 0.72
N ASN A 468 -16.88 -22.69 1.44
CA ASN A 468 -17.05 -22.75 2.90
C ASN A 468 -16.10 -21.77 3.61
N SER A 469 -14.88 -21.57 3.10
CA SER A 469 -13.96 -20.59 3.69
C SER A 469 -14.40 -19.15 3.44
N LYS A 470 -15.32 -18.88 2.49
CA LYS A 470 -15.76 -17.51 2.19
C LYS A 470 -16.27 -16.70 3.36
N ARG A 471 -16.98 -17.38 4.26
CA ARG A 471 -17.59 -16.75 5.44
C ARG A 471 -16.54 -16.35 6.46
N ASP A 472 -15.38 -17.00 6.44
CA ASP A 472 -14.26 -16.75 7.35
C ASP A 472 -13.36 -15.61 6.87
N MET A 473 -13.45 -15.27 5.59
CA MET A 473 -12.47 -14.43 4.90
C MET A 473 -12.94 -13.00 4.62
N TRP A 474 -14.26 -12.75 4.61
CA TRP A 474 -14.85 -11.62 3.88
C TRP A 474 -16.14 -11.02 4.43
N ASP A 475 -16.57 -11.32 5.68
CA ASP A 475 -17.74 -10.61 6.23
C ASP A 475 -17.34 -9.21 6.71
N ASP A 476 -17.11 -8.32 5.75
CA ASP A 476 -16.79 -6.89 5.93
C ASP A 476 -17.95 -6.09 6.56
N ASN A 477 -19.11 -6.72 6.82
CA ASN A 477 -20.31 -6.00 7.26
C ASN A 477 -20.91 -6.48 8.58
N CYS A 478 -20.30 -7.45 9.28
CA CYS A 478 -20.85 -7.99 10.52
C CYS A 478 -22.33 -8.44 10.40
N ARG A 479 -22.83 -8.70 9.18
CA ARG A 479 -24.27 -8.89 8.89
C ARG A 479 -24.63 -10.36 8.71
N GLY A 480 -23.65 -11.25 8.60
CA GLY A 480 -23.85 -12.68 8.50
C GLY A 480 -23.65 -13.38 9.84
N ARG A 481 -24.67 -14.12 10.29
CA ARG A 481 -24.43 -15.31 11.12
C ARG A 481 -23.72 -16.36 10.26
N GLY A 482 -22.43 -16.15 9.99
CA GLY A 482 -21.60 -17.06 9.21
C GLY A 482 -21.02 -18.15 10.10
N ASP A 483 -20.93 -19.36 9.58
CA ASP A 483 -20.58 -20.58 10.33
C ASP A 483 -19.07 -20.69 10.72
N GLY A 484 -18.44 -19.65 11.24
CA GLY A 484 -17.04 -19.75 11.70
C GLY A 484 -16.46 -18.57 12.50
N TRP A 485 -16.76 -17.32 12.12
CA TRP A 485 -16.18 -16.10 12.70
C TRP A 485 -17.21 -14.96 12.71
N THR A 486 -17.38 -14.25 13.83
CA THR A 486 -18.24 -13.05 13.89
C THR A 486 -17.38 -11.83 14.15
N CYS A 487 -17.45 -10.85 13.26
CA CYS A 487 -17.17 -9.46 13.61
C CYS A 487 -18.34 -8.96 14.48
N ILE A 488 -18.10 -8.69 15.76
CA ILE A 488 -19.15 -8.32 16.71
C ILE A 488 -19.35 -6.80 16.70
N PRO A 489 -20.56 -6.28 16.42
CA PRO A 489 -20.92 -4.88 16.72
C PRO A 489 -20.97 -4.66 18.25
N PRO A 490 -20.66 -3.45 18.76
CA PRO A 490 -20.75 -2.17 18.08
C PRO A 490 -19.54 -1.84 17.20
N THR A 491 -19.71 -0.88 16.28
CA THR A 491 -18.64 -0.34 15.43
C THR A 491 -17.38 -0.06 16.24
N LEU A 492 -16.22 -0.50 15.75
CA LEU A 492 -14.92 -0.40 16.42
C LEU A 492 -14.56 1.00 16.92
N GLY A 493 -15.14 2.02 16.30
CA GLY A 493 -15.04 3.43 16.68
C GLY A 493 -15.86 4.26 15.72
N SER A 494 -15.67 5.57 15.76
CA SER A 494 -16.34 6.48 14.83
C SER A 494 -15.87 6.27 13.39
N GLN A 495 -16.82 6.34 12.45
CA GLN A 495 -16.53 6.18 11.02
C GLN A 495 -16.03 7.50 10.42
N ALA A 496 -15.04 7.44 9.55
CA ALA A 496 -14.53 8.55 8.76
C ALA A 496 -15.45 8.82 7.55
N GLY A 497 -14.96 9.55 6.54
CA GLY A 497 -15.68 9.84 5.28
C GLY A 497 -16.17 8.63 4.50
N SER A 498 -15.50 7.48 4.67
CA SER A 498 -15.90 6.21 4.07
C SER A 498 -16.47 5.25 5.11
N SER A 499 -17.48 4.47 4.73
CA SER A 499 -18.18 3.54 5.65
C SER A 499 -17.31 2.42 6.23
N TRP A 500 -16.24 2.04 5.53
CA TRP A 500 -15.30 1.00 5.99
C TRP A 500 -14.17 1.55 6.88
N ASN A 501 -13.92 2.86 6.84
CA ASN A 501 -12.76 3.50 7.47
C ASN A 501 -13.13 3.97 8.88
N THR A 502 -12.81 3.17 9.91
CA THR A 502 -13.17 3.47 11.32
C THR A 502 -11.96 3.86 12.17
N LYS A 503 -12.12 4.88 13.01
CA LYS A 503 -11.06 5.43 13.83
C LYS A 503 -10.98 4.71 15.17
N TYR A 504 -9.92 3.93 15.34
CA TYR A 504 -9.53 3.41 16.65
C TYR A 504 -8.00 3.27 16.70
N GLY A 505 -7.29 4.27 17.22
CA GLY A 505 -5.83 4.33 17.16
C GLY A 505 -5.05 3.14 17.76
N PRO A 506 -5.48 2.49 18.87
CA PRO A 506 -4.77 1.33 19.44
C PRO A 506 -4.54 0.16 18.48
N THR A 507 -5.34 0.07 17.42
CA THR A 507 -5.30 -1.01 16.43
C THR A 507 -3.97 -1.17 15.73
N ILE A 508 -3.31 -0.07 15.37
CA ILE A 508 -2.02 -0.12 14.69
C ILE A 508 -0.96 -0.79 15.57
N ARG A 509 -1.01 -0.57 16.89
CA ARG A 509 -0.13 -1.22 17.86
C ARG A 509 -0.43 -2.71 17.96
N VAL A 510 -1.71 -3.11 17.92
CA VAL A 510 -2.10 -4.53 17.89
C VAL A 510 -1.51 -5.23 16.66
N GLY A 511 -1.71 -4.67 15.46
CA GLY A 511 -1.17 -5.27 14.23
C GLY A 511 0.35 -5.29 14.19
N LEU A 512 1.02 -4.21 14.62
CA LEU A 512 2.48 -4.15 14.73
C LEU A 512 3.04 -5.24 15.68
N ASN A 513 2.40 -5.46 16.83
CA ASN A 513 2.79 -6.54 17.74
C ASN A 513 2.53 -7.93 17.14
N TRP A 514 1.44 -8.11 16.38
CA TRP A 514 1.17 -9.36 15.68
C TRP A 514 2.28 -9.69 14.68
N PHE A 515 2.69 -8.71 13.86
CA PHE A 515 3.81 -8.88 12.93
C PHE A 515 5.13 -9.17 13.65
N ALA A 516 5.45 -8.42 14.71
CA ALA A 516 6.68 -8.59 15.47
C ALA A 516 6.79 -10.00 16.05
N LYS A 517 5.70 -10.52 16.62
CA LYS A 517 5.63 -11.88 17.17
C LYS A 517 5.68 -12.94 16.07
N ARG A 518 4.92 -12.78 14.99
CA ARG A 518 4.79 -13.78 13.92
C ARG A 518 6.08 -13.94 13.12
N TYR A 519 6.79 -12.84 12.88
CA TYR A 519 7.96 -12.78 12.01
C TYR A 519 9.25 -12.43 12.75
N GLU A 520 9.30 -12.77 14.04
CA GLU A 520 10.46 -12.54 14.89
C GLU A 520 11.75 -13.06 14.23
N GLY A 521 12.72 -12.17 14.03
CA GLY A 521 14.02 -12.48 13.41
C GLY A 521 13.99 -12.73 11.90
N LEU A 522 12.85 -12.62 11.22
CA LEU A 522 12.72 -12.90 9.78
C LEU A 522 12.76 -11.64 8.90
N ILE A 523 12.36 -10.47 9.45
CA ILE A 523 12.35 -9.18 8.74
C ILE A 523 13.55 -8.35 9.20
N LYS A 524 14.47 -8.03 8.30
CA LYS A 524 15.79 -7.47 8.64
C LYS A 524 15.79 -5.96 8.89
N ASN A 525 14.99 -5.21 8.14
CA ASN A 525 14.88 -3.75 8.27
C ASN A 525 13.45 -3.34 8.67
N GLY A 526 12.85 -4.15 9.54
CA GLY A 526 11.59 -3.84 10.18
C GLY A 526 10.38 -3.67 9.26
N ILE A 527 9.33 -3.14 9.84
CA ILE A 527 8.05 -2.86 9.21
C ILE A 527 7.99 -1.38 8.83
N ILE A 528 7.39 -1.07 7.68
CA ILE A 528 7.08 0.30 7.27
C ILE A 528 5.56 0.39 7.13
N ILE A 529 4.93 1.35 7.82
CA ILE A 529 3.54 1.69 7.53
C ILE A 529 3.55 2.44 6.21
N THR A 530 3.08 1.79 5.15
CA THR A 530 3.17 2.32 3.78
C THR A 530 1.93 3.09 3.36
N GLU A 531 0.84 2.94 4.10
CA GLU A 531 -0.36 3.78 4.07
C GLU A 531 -1.06 3.77 5.43
N ASN A 532 -1.46 4.96 5.88
CA ASN A 532 -2.47 5.16 6.91
C ASN A 532 -3.05 6.56 6.76
N GLY A 533 -4.35 6.69 6.95
CA GLY A 533 -5.04 7.97 6.95
C GLY A 533 -6.54 7.76 6.98
N CYS A 534 -7.29 8.81 6.65
CA CYS A 534 -8.74 8.70 6.61
C CYS A 534 -9.37 9.55 5.50
N ALA A 535 -10.46 9.04 4.97
CA ALA A 535 -11.37 9.80 4.12
C ALA A 535 -12.01 10.91 4.95
N GLN A 536 -12.17 12.09 4.36
CA GLN A 536 -12.79 13.22 5.04
C GLN A 536 -14.32 13.11 5.08
N PRO A 537 -15.00 13.53 6.18
CA PRO A 537 -16.45 13.44 6.30
C PRO A 537 -17.21 14.42 5.37
N ASN A 538 -17.76 13.92 4.26
CA ASN A 538 -18.40 14.72 3.21
C ASN A 538 -19.95 14.67 3.17
N TYR A 539 -20.63 13.87 4.00
CA TYR A 539 -22.10 13.88 4.12
C TYR A 539 -22.59 13.45 5.52
N LYS A 540 -23.83 13.84 5.85
CA LYS A 540 -24.54 13.53 7.10
C LYS A 540 -24.98 12.06 7.14
N VAL A 541 -24.01 11.19 7.36
CA VAL A 541 -24.24 9.80 7.73
C VAL A 541 -23.97 9.68 9.22
N SER A 542 -24.84 8.97 9.93
CA SER A 542 -24.75 8.72 11.37
C SER A 542 -23.44 8.00 11.71
N ARG A 543 -22.41 8.75 12.12
CA ARG A 543 -21.02 8.26 12.22
C ARG A 543 -20.29 8.60 13.53
N ALA A 544 -20.94 9.32 14.44
CA ALA A 544 -20.60 9.28 15.85
C ALA A 544 -20.78 7.86 16.37
N ASN A 545 -19.99 7.46 17.37
CA ASN A 545 -20.32 6.28 18.14
C ASN A 545 -21.80 6.38 18.56
N ASP A 546 -22.60 5.38 18.23
CA ASP A 546 -23.97 5.35 18.73
C ASP A 546 -23.96 5.17 20.26
N GLN A 547 -25.11 5.37 20.91
CA GLN A 547 -25.17 5.26 22.36
C GLN A 547 -24.68 3.91 22.87
N VAL A 548 -24.87 2.83 22.08
CA VAL A 548 -24.41 1.49 22.40
C VAL A 548 -22.88 1.41 22.39
N THR A 549 -22.23 1.98 21.38
CA THR A 549 -20.78 2.03 21.23
C THR A 549 -20.15 2.92 22.32
N ILE A 550 -20.78 4.06 22.61
CA ILE A 550 -20.38 4.95 23.71
C ILE A 550 -20.44 4.21 25.05
N ASP A 551 -21.55 3.53 25.33
CA ASP A 551 -21.75 2.81 26.58
C ASP A 551 -20.81 1.61 26.68
N TYR A 552 -20.49 0.94 25.57
CA TYR A 552 -19.48 -0.12 25.50
C TYR A 552 -18.11 0.40 25.92
N PHE A 553 -17.60 1.47 25.27
CA PHE A 553 -16.30 2.05 25.62
C PHE A 553 -16.25 2.50 27.09
N LYS A 554 -17.34 3.09 27.60
CA LYS A 554 -17.44 3.42 29.04
C LYS A 554 -17.38 2.18 29.92
N SER A 555 -18.07 1.11 29.55
CA SER A 555 -18.13 -0.12 30.34
C SER A 555 -16.77 -0.81 30.51
N ILE A 556 -15.88 -0.65 29.53
CA ILE A 556 -14.50 -1.18 29.57
C ILE A 556 -13.47 -0.13 30.02
N GLY A 557 -13.91 1.04 30.50
CA GLY A 557 -13.04 2.10 31.03
C GLY A 557 -12.21 2.85 29.98
N LYS A 558 -12.74 2.96 28.76
CA LYS A 558 -12.10 3.50 27.55
C LYS A 558 -12.86 4.71 26.98
N GLU A 559 -13.29 5.60 27.87
CA GLU A 559 -14.15 6.75 27.54
C GLU A 559 -13.53 7.70 26.51
N GLU A 560 -12.19 7.72 26.41
CA GLU A 560 -11.44 8.51 25.44
C GLU A 560 -11.74 8.14 23.98
N PHE A 561 -12.26 6.93 23.72
CA PHE A 561 -12.66 6.47 22.39
C PHE A 561 -14.16 6.56 22.14
N ALA A 562 -14.95 7.00 23.14
CA ALA A 562 -16.39 7.18 23.05
C ALA A 562 -16.78 8.55 22.42
N ASP A 563 -16.10 8.94 21.34
CA ASP A 563 -16.30 10.23 20.69
C ASP A 563 -17.67 10.38 20.02
N ALA A 564 -18.18 11.62 19.99
CA ALA A 564 -19.42 12.00 19.32
C ALA A 564 -19.17 13.19 18.37
N TYR A 565 -19.72 13.12 17.16
CA TYR A 565 -19.61 14.15 16.13
C TYR A 565 -20.85 15.02 16.04
N ASP A 566 -20.63 16.32 15.86
CA ASP A 566 -21.66 17.31 15.57
C ASP A 566 -21.73 17.59 14.05
N GLU A 567 -22.90 18.03 13.57
CA GLU A 567 -23.15 18.40 12.17
C GLU A 567 -22.24 19.55 11.71
N ASP A 568 -21.79 20.40 12.62
CA ASP A 568 -20.85 21.49 12.36
C ASP A 568 -19.45 21.00 11.94
N MET A 569 -19.13 19.71 12.08
CA MET A 569 -17.87 19.10 11.64
C MET A 569 -17.95 18.45 10.25
N ILE A 570 -19.13 18.43 9.62
CA ILE A 570 -19.32 17.87 8.27
C ILE A 570 -18.83 18.88 7.23
N GLU A 571 -18.20 18.40 6.17
CA GLU A 571 -17.75 19.24 5.06
C GLU A 571 -18.87 19.72 4.16
N ARG A 572 -18.66 20.92 3.65
CA ARG A 572 -19.46 21.46 2.57
C ARG A 572 -18.53 22.06 1.54
N GLU A 573 -18.69 21.65 0.29
CA GLU A 573 -17.89 22.17 -0.82
C GLU A 573 -18.06 23.68 -1.04
N ASP A 574 -19.13 24.28 -0.51
CA ASP A 574 -19.36 25.73 -0.53
C ASP A 574 -18.59 26.49 0.57
N ASP A 575 -17.89 25.77 1.47
CA ASP A 575 -17.19 26.32 2.64
C ASP A 575 -15.72 25.85 2.70
N LEU A 576 -14.92 26.30 1.72
CA LEU A 576 -13.50 25.95 1.61
C LEU A 576 -12.68 26.30 2.86
N GLU A 577 -12.90 27.50 3.43
CA GLU A 577 -12.22 27.94 4.66
C GLU A 577 -12.85 27.34 5.93
N GLY A 578 -13.80 26.42 5.79
CA GLY A 578 -14.40 25.65 6.85
C GLY A 578 -13.64 24.34 7.11
N THR A 579 -14.40 23.26 7.29
CA THR A 579 -13.89 21.93 7.67
C THR A 579 -13.07 21.24 6.58
N LEU A 580 -13.13 21.70 5.32
CA LEU A 580 -12.35 21.14 4.21
C LEU A 580 -10.84 21.37 4.37
N ILE A 581 -10.43 22.61 4.62
CA ILE A 581 -9.03 22.96 4.87
C ILE A 581 -8.66 22.74 6.33
N HIS A 582 -9.57 23.02 7.27
CA HIS A 582 -9.39 22.79 8.71
C HIS A 582 -9.87 21.40 9.13
N ASP A 583 -9.21 20.37 8.60
CA ASP A 583 -9.59 18.95 8.67
C ASP A 583 -9.28 18.29 10.03
N THR A 584 -9.85 18.83 11.10
CA THR A 584 -9.57 18.43 12.49
C THR A 584 -9.80 16.95 12.80
N TYR A 585 -10.75 16.28 12.11
CA TYR A 585 -10.95 14.83 12.22
C TYR A 585 -9.70 14.05 11.80
N ARG A 586 -9.09 14.42 10.67
CA ARG A 586 -7.87 13.78 10.16
C ARG A 586 -6.67 14.06 11.07
N ILE A 587 -6.60 15.26 11.65
CA ILE A 587 -5.61 15.56 12.69
C ILE A 587 -5.77 14.62 13.88
N ASP A 588 -7.00 14.44 14.38
CA ASP A 588 -7.25 13.55 15.52
C ASP A 588 -6.94 12.08 15.19
N TRP A 589 -7.30 11.64 13.97
CA TRP A 589 -6.88 10.34 13.43
C TRP A 589 -5.37 10.14 13.56
N TYR A 590 -4.58 11.05 12.97
CA TYR A 590 -3.13 10.92 12.98
C TYR A 590 -2.56 11.00 14.40
N LYS A 591 -3.10 11.83 15.29
CA LYS A 591 -2.68 11.86 16.70
C LYS A 591 -2.78 10.48 17.34
N GLN A 592 -3.92 9.81 17.19
CA GLN A 592 -4.14 8.51 17.83
C GLN A 592 -3.27 7.40 17.23
N TYR A 593 -3.20 7.31 15.90
CA TYR A 593 -2.44 6.26 15.21
C TYR A 593 -0.92 6.44 15.38
N LEU A 594 -0.42 7.66 15.24
CA LEU A 594 1.02 7.93 15.36
C LEU A 594 1.53 7.75 16.80
N GLU A 595 0.74 8.11 17.80
CA GLU A 595 1.09 7.84 19.19
C GLU A 595 1.18 6.32 19.44
N ASN A 596 0.21 5.54 18.97
CA ASN A 596 0.24 4.08 19.14
C ASN A 596 1.38 3.41 18.36
N LEU A 597 1.74 3.92 17.18
CA LEU A 597 2.95 3.50 16.46
C LEU A 597 4.21 3.78 17.27
N ARG A 598 4.34 4.99 17.83
CA ARG A 598 5.47 5.38 18.66
C ARG A 598 5.57 4.49 19.90
N LEU A 599 4.45 4.19 20.56
CA LEU A 599 4.41 3.30 21.72
C LEU A 599 4.79 1.86 21.34
N ALA A 600 4.38 1.35 20.18
CA ALA A 600 4.83 0.04 19.69
C ALA A 600 6.37 -0.03 19.56
N TYR A 601 7.01 1.05 19.10
CA TYR A 601 8.47 1.12 19.02
C TYR A 601 9.16 1.28 20.39
N VAL A 602 8.69 2.26 21.17
CA VAL A 602 9.37 2.70 22.41
C VAL A 602 9.11 1.73 23.56
N GLU A 603 7.87 1.27 23.72
CA GLU A 603 7.45 0.43 24.85
C GLU A 603 7.51 -1.06 24.50
N ASP A 604 6.94 -1.46 23.35
CA ASP A 604 6.85 -2.89 22.99
C ASP A 604 8.11 -3.42 22.29
N GLY A 605 8.96 -2.52 21.79
CA GLY A 605 10.18 -2.89 21.08
C GLY A 605 9.96 -3.42 19.67
N VAL A 606 8.80 -3.15 19.06
CA VAL A 606 8.54 -3.48 17.66
C VAL A 606 9.47 -2.72 16.73
N ASP A 607 10.09 -3.42 15.78
CA ASP A 607 10.98 -2.82 14.79
C ASP A 607 10.18 -2.13 13.66
N VAL A 608 9.54 -0.99 13.96
CA VAL A 608 8.87 -0.13 12.99
C VAL A 608 9.79 1.01 12.55
N ARG A 609 10.00 1.13 11.23
CA ARG A 609 11.06 1.95 10.63
C ARG A 609 10.54 3.10 9.77
N GLY A 610 9.24 3.19 9.54
CA GLY A 610 8.69 4.28 8.76
C GLY A 610 7.17 4.38 8.76
N TYR A 611 6.70 5.54 8.31
CA TYR A 611 5.30 5.91 8.18
C TYR A 611 5.10 6.79 6.93
N MET A 612 4.21 6.35 6.06
CA MET A 612 3.78 7.05 4.86
C MET A 612 2.29 7.37 4.98
N ALA A 613 1.95 8.64 5.14
CA ALA A 613 0.58 9.09 5.24
C ALA A 613 -0.17 8.91 3.90
N TRP A 614 -1.35 8.30 3.95
CA TRP A 614 -2.28 8.22 2.82
C TRP A 614 -3.37 9.30 2.96
N SER A 615 -3.44 10.30 2.09
CA SER A 615 -2.59 10.54 0.91
C SER A 615 -2.00 11.94 0.91
N LEU A 616 -0.90 12.14 0.17
CA LEU A 616 -0.27 13.46 0.04
C LEU A 616 -1.28 14.52 -0.42
N ILE A 617 -2.13 14.13 -1.37
CA ILE A 617 -2.99 14.98 -2.17
C ILE A 617 -4.30 14.27 -2.45
N ASP A 618 -5.40 15.04 -2.48
CA ASP A 618 -6.69 14.55 -2.94
C ASP A 618 -6.51 13.97 -4.34
N ASN A 619 -7.13 12.83 -4.61
CA ASN A 619 -6.84 12.01 -5.78
C ASN A 619 -8.09 11.24 -6.22
N TYR A 620 -7.97 10.47 -7.31
CA TYR A 620 -9.04 9.59 -7.76
C TYR A 620 -9.09 8.33 -6.88
N GLU A 621 -10.10 8.23 -6.02
CA GLU A 621 -10.26 7.14 -5.05
C GLU A 621 -11.08 5.98 -5.65
N TRP A 622 -10.61 5.45 -6.78
CA TRP A 622 -11.15 4.23 -7.39
C TRP A 622 -12.66 4.34 -7.68
N GLU A 623 -13.47 3.37 -7.26
CA GLU A 623 -14.94 3.42 -7.36
C GLU A 623 -15.56 4.61 -6.65
N ASN A 624 -14.92 5.20 -5.64
CA ASN A 624 -15.48 6.35 -4.95
C ASN A 624 -15.29 7.66 -5.73
N GLY A 625 -14.56 7.67 -6.84
CA GLY A 625 -14.29 8.87 -7.63
C GLY A 625 -13.52 9.94 -6.85
N TYR A 626 -13.90 11.21 -7.02
CA TYR A 626 -13.18 12.37 -6.46
C TYR A 626 -13.80 12.96 -5.19
N GLU A 627 -15.02 12.54 -4.82
CA GLU A 627 -15.69 13.07 -3.63
C GLU A 627 -15.15 12.47 -2.33
N THR A 628 -14.58 11.26 -2.36
CA THR A 628 -13.90 10.66 -1.20
C THR A 628 -12.46 11.15 -1.12
N ARG A 629 -12.22 12.10 -0.21
CA ARG A 629 -10.94 12.82 -0.11
C ARG A 629 -10.07 12.26 1.00
N PHE A 630 -8.97 11.59 0.65
CA PHE A 630 -7.93 11.14 1.60
C PHE A 630 -6.77 12.14 1.77
N GLY A 631 -6.68 13.11 0.86
CA GLY A 631 -5.53 13.99 0.76
C GLY A 631 -5.38 14.92 1.94
N MET A 632 -4.13 15.13 2.34
CA MET A 632 -3.73 16.22 3.23
C MET A 632 -3.49 17.53 2.46
N THR A 633 -3.59 17.47 1.13
CA THR A 633 -3.60 18.61 0.22
C THR A 633 -4.91 18.58 -0.56
N TYR A 634 -5.67 19.66 -0.47
CA TYR A 634 -6.93 19.84 -1.17
C TYR A 634 -6.71 20.13 -2.67
N ILE A 635 -7.61 19.59 -3.50
CA ILE A 635 -7.73 19.88 -4.93
C ILE A 635 -9.21 20.16 -5.25
N ASP A 636 -9.48 21.30 -5.90
CA ASP A 636 -10.80 21.59 -6.47
C ASP A 636 -10.90 21.00 -7.88
N PHE A 637 -11.26 19.71 -7.95
CA PHE A 637 -11.44 18.98 -9.23
C PHE A 637 -12.52 19.55 -10.14
N TYR A 638 -13.36 20.42 -9.61
CA TYR A 638 -14.67 20.72 -10.17
C TYR A 638 -14.78 22.17 -10.65
N ASN A 639 -14.06 23.09 -10.01
CA ASN A 639 -14.12 24.51 -10.35
C ASN A 639 -12.74 25.12 -10.61
N ASP A 640 -11.64 24.43 -10.31
CA ASP A 640 -10.29 24.90 -10.61
C ASP A 640 -9.64 24.10 -11.76
N PRO A 641 -9.65 24.61 -13.00
CA PRO A 641 -9.00 23.93 -14.11
C PRO A 641 -7.48 23.83 -13.96
N GLU A 642 -6.87 24.62 -13.04
CA GLU A 642 -5.44 24.54 -12.75
C GLU A 642 -5.10 23.49 -11.70
N LEU A 643 -6.10 22.85 -11.07
CA LEU A 643 -5.94 21.81 -10.05
C LEU A 643 -4.90 22.20 -8.99
N LYS A 644 -5.04 23.42 -8.44
CA LYS A 644 -4.06 24.00 -7.53
C LYS A 644 -4.02 23.24 -6.20
N ARG A 645 -2.80 22.94 -5.76
CA ARG A 645 -2.53 22.32 -4.45
C ARG A 645 -2.75 23.34 -3.32
N VAL A 646 -3.67 23.04 -2.40
CA VAL A 646 -3.90 23.83 -1.19
C VAL A 646 -3.65 22.95 0.05
N PRO A 647 -2.67 23.27 0.91
CA PRO A 647 -2.37 22.44 2.08
C PRO A 647 -3.51 22.51 3.10
N LYS A 648 -3.93 21.36 3.63
CA LYS A 648 -4.85 21.26 4.77
C LYS A 648 -4.07 21.36 6.10
N ASP A 649 -4.78 21.60 7.20
CA ASP A 649 -4.16 21.69 8.52
C ASP A 649 -3.46 20.39 8.94
N SER A 650 -3.99 19.22 8.53
CA SER A 650 -3.38 17.92 8.78
C SER A 650 -1.96 17.77 8.21
N LEU A 651 -1.68 18.36 7.05
CA LEU A 651 -0.35 18.35 6.45
C LEU A 651 0.66 19.10 7.33
N THR A 652 0.25 20.26 7.84
CA THR A 652 1.07 21.08 8.75
C THR A 652 1.24 20.37 10.10
N PHE A 653 0.17 19.77 10.63
CA PHE A 653 0.21 19.00 11.87
C PHE A 653 1.23 17.86 11.79
N LEU A 654 1.23 17.10 10.69
CA LEU A 654 2.19 16.01 10.49
C LEU A 654 3.63 16.51 10.44
N GLY A 655 3.87 17.63 9.74
CA GLY A 655 5.20 18.26 9.73
C GLY A 655 5.69 18.63 11.12
N GLN A 656 4.81 19.14 11.99
CA GLN A 656 5.14 19.44 13.38
C GLN A 656 5.34 18.17 14.22
N TRP A 657 4.47 17.18 14.06
CA TRP A 657 4.54 15.91 14.79
C TRP A 657 5.88 15.21 14.57
N TYR A 658 6.39 15.21 13.33
CA TYR A 658 7.69 14.64 12.98
C TYR A 658 8.84 15.28 13.78
N LEU A 659 8.90 16.61 13.81
CA LEU A 659 9.95 17.35 14.53
C LEU A 659 9.91 17.06 16.04
N GLU A 660 8.71 16.86 16.59
CA GLU A 660 8.50 16.59 18.00
C GLU A 660 8.82 15.13 18.39
N ASN A 661 8.51 14.16 17.53
CA ASN A 661 8.48 12.74 17.89
C ASN A 661 9.55 11.89 17.20
N VAL A 662 10.33 12.45 16.27
CA VAL A 662 11.46 11.79 15.64
C VAL A 662 12.75 12.51 16.04
N GLU A 663 13.81 11.76 16.32
CA GLU A 663 15.14 12.33 16.50
C GLU A 663 15.58 13.05 15.21
N GLN A 664 16.21 14.22 15.36
CA GLN A 664 16.65 15.02 14.22
C GLN A 664 18.17 14.85 14.08
N GLU A 665 18.66 14.71 12.85
CA GLU A 665 20.10 14.57 12.55
C GLU A 665 20.89 15.88 12.72
#